data_AF-D5ERX1-F1
#
_entry.id   AF-D5ERX1-F1
#
_cell.length_a   1.000
_cell.length_b   1.000
_cell.length_c   1.000
_cell.angle_alpha   90.00
_cell.angle_beta   90.00
_cell.angle_gamma   90.00
#
_symmetry.space_group_name_H-M   'P 1'
#
loop_
_entity.id
_entity.type
_entity.pdbx_description
1 polymer ?
#
loop_
_entity_poly.entity_id
_entity_poly.type
_entity_poly.pdbx_seq_one_letter_code
_entity_poly.pdbx_strand_id
1 'polypeptide(L)'
;MIYRIVNKGKKFAYLVKNREDFLALRNTKENLENLAKARKGDEKAKAQLVQFAYNIGVLKSSALAGCKSIGSYFFHDVDCYDAEQSAAMAQQVLAKKDEIGLMMLEKSASGGYHLVCKRQPGTTILENQVRIATILQIEMDTNVHDLQRVVYSTSGNEKDLLYLDDELFDEPMTVEECEAEYARLKDRERKGEEQVPAGAKKARKHYKPWEDDLATDDRAMGRDKGQGPVTSCDRDQSPVTPVDERVRFVMEAVLKAKGLEKSDFTDIGGRHNAVKIFLSGCNQLLSKEEANGALAELMPEHWADENVQKCLSDFYAKYYNPERKLNKDEEAIFTKSRRLGDDKEAEVSDRSAPIPPEMPAKLPKLIKLLTKNTPNQYKAAVAHAVFPSLGTHLKEVEFEYTDYVKHEATLMNCLMAHTGAGKGCIDEPIRHIMADIKARDAENTRREAEWKKDCQKKGANKDKQVRPEGLVIQEIDPDMTKPALVTRMDEAEGHFVYVKLNEIDLFEQLKGQTGKQHFQLMCLAFDPGAEFGQTRIGTQSVTARPKCRFNWNACTTIQKGRRFFSRVLTDGPISRINFCTIPEMEIGAEQPIYGKYDEAFDAELKTYIDNLVSAHGVVDCPQAFKLAKKLQEECAEFARLSQDETYWNLSHRAIVIAWLKACVLYVANGCQWEKTIEDFVRWSLQYDLWCKMQFFGADIEKANHEGEYREQPGPKNLLDLLPDEFTLNDAMQARAKQGLQTDKRKCARMIHQWVFRKYVLQITDYSYKKSDKYKEKCKN
;
A
#
# COMPACT_ATOMS: atom_id res chain seq x y z
N MET A 1 34.61 -14.99 2.91
CA MET A 1 35.71 -14.01 3.11
C MET A 1 35.12 -12.65 3.42
N ILE A 2 35.76 -11.83 4.28
CA ILE A 2 35.24 -10.51 4.69
C ILE A 2 36.28 -9.40 4.46
N TYR A 3 35.86 -8.29 3.84
CA TYR A 3 36.70 -7.11 3.65
C TYR A 3 36.25 -5.92 4.51
N ARG A 4 37.15 -5.40 5.36
CA ARG A 4 36.99 -4.08 6.00
C ARG A 4 37.22 -2.99 4.95
N ILE A 5 36.28 -2.06 4.83
CA ILE A 5 36.37 -0.92 3.92
C ILE A 5 36.82 0.32 4.69
N VAL A 6 37.78 1.07 4.12
CA VAL A 6 38.29 2.35 4.66
C VAL A 6 38.27 3.39 3.56
N ASN A 7 37.68 4.56 3.81
CA ASN A 7 37.66 5.68 2.86
C ASN A 7 38.83 6.64 3.14
N LYS A 8 39.70 6.84 2.14
CA LYS A 8 40.80 7.82 2.15
C LYS A 8 40.74 8.70 0.89
N GLY A 9 39.55 9.25 0.60
CA GLY A 9 39.23 9.89 -0.69
C GLY A 9 38.92 8.90 -1.81
N LYS A 10 39.32 7.64 -1.65
CA LYS A 10 38.85 6.46 -2.37
C LYS A 10 38.57 5.34 -1.35
N LYS A 11 37.67 4.41 -1.67
CA LYS A 11 37.40 3.21 -0.85
C LYS A 11 38.50 2.17 -1.07
N PHE A 12 39.11 1.70 0.02
CA PHE A 12 40.07 0.61 0.04
C PHE A 12 39.54 -0.56 0.87
N ALA A 13 39.74 -1.79 0.38
CA ALA A 13 39.37 -3.04 1.01
C ALA A 13 40.59 -3.72 1.66
N TYR A 14 40.44 -4.16 2.91
CA TYR A 14 41.45 -4.87 3.69
C TYR A 14 40.86 -6.15 4.26
N LEU A 15 41.51 -7.29 4.02
CA LEU A 15 41.03 -8.61 4.44
C LEU A 15 40.97 -8.71 5.98
N VAL A 16 39.83 -9.15 6.51
CA VAL A 16 39.65 -9.56 7.91
C VAL A 16 39.92 -11.06 7.98
N LYS A 17 40.88 -11.50 8.81
CA LYS A 17 41.42 -12.87 8.69
C LYS A 17 40.65 -13.92 9.48
N ASN A 18 39.97 -13.52 10.55
CA ASN A 18 39.32 -14.45 11.50
C ASN A 18 38.29 -13.71 12.37
N ARG A 19 37.58 -14.47 13.21
CA ARG A 19 36.60 -13.97 14.19
C ARG A 19 37.19 -12.95 15.17
N GLU A 20 38.44 -13.11 15.62
CA GLU A 20 39.06 -12.20 16.59
C GLU A 20 39.29 -10.82 15.99
N ASP A 21 39.92 -10.73 14.81
CA ASP A 21 40.07 -9.50 14.03
C ASP A 21 38.70 -8.82 13.79
N PHE A 22 37.69 -9.60 13.42
CA PHE A 22 36.34 -9.09 13.17
C PHE A 22 35.70 -8.48 14.41
N LEU A 23 35.67 -9.23 15.53
CA LEU A 23 35.09 -8.75 16.78
C LEU A 23 35.89 -7.57 17.38
N ALA A 24 37.22 -7.57 17.27
CA ALA A 24 38.08 -6.49 17.73
C ALA A 24 37.76 -5.17 17.00
N LEU A 25 37.59 -5.19 15.68
CA LEU A 25 37.18 -4.02 14.89
C LEU A 25 35.82 -3.47 15.36
N ARG A 26 34.83 -4.35 15.54
CA ARG A 26 33.45 -4.01 15.93
C ARG A 26 33.35 -3.44 17.35
N ASN A 27 34.18 -3.96 18.26
CA ASN A 27 34.16 -3.60 19.67
C ASN A 27 35.15 -2.48 20.04
N THR A 28 35.75 -1.81 19.05
CA THR A 28 36.48 -0.55 19.27
C THR A 28 35.58 0.50 19.94
N LYS A 29 36.12 1.21 20.94
CA LYS A 29 35.38 2.23 21.71
C LYS A 29 34.68 3.26 20.81
N GLU A 30 35.36 3.72 19.76
CA GLU A 30 34.83 4.65 18.77
C GLU A 30 33.61 4.09 18.03
N ASN A 31 33.66 2.83 17.56
CA ASN A 31 32.54 2.20 16.87
C ASN A 31 31.34 2.01 17.79
N LEU A 32 31.56 1.62 19.06
CA LEU A 32 30.50 1.46 20.06
C LEU A 32 29.85 2.80 20.43
N GLU A 33 30.63 3.87 20.60
CA GLU A 33 30.09 5.22 20.83
C GLU A 33 29.32 5.75 19.62
N ASN A 34 29.81 5.50 18.40
CA ASN A 34 29.12 5.91 17.17
C ASN A 34 27.84 5.11 16.94
N LEU A 35 27.81 3.82 17.30
CA LEU A 35 26.59 2.99 17.28
C LEU A 35 25.53 3.48 18.27
N ALA A 36 25.95 3.89 19.47
CA ALA A 36 25.05 4.45 20.48
C ALA A 36 24.46 5.83 20.10
N LYS A 37 25.13 6.58 19.21
CA LYS A 37 24.62 7.83 18.61
C LYS A 37 23.74 7.53 17.39
N ALA A 38 24.16 6.63 16.50
CA ALA A 38 23.41 6.20 15.31
C ALA A 38 22.02 5.65 15.68
N ARG A 39 21.93 4.83 16.75
CA ARG A 39 20.67 4.33 17.32
C ARG A 39 19.76 5.40 17.94
N LYS A 40 20.21 6.67 17.98
CA LYS A 40 19.42 7.86 18.37
C LYS A 40 19.15 8.81 17.19
N GLY A 41 19.43 8.39 15.96
CA GLY A 41 19.22 9.18 14.74
C GLY A 41 20.41 10.02 14.27
N ASP A 42 21.60 9.87 14.86
CA ASP A 42 22.81 10.56 14.37
C ASP A 42 23.37 9.87 13.12
N GLU A 43 22.89 10.29 11.95
CA GLU A 43 23.38 9.82 10.65
C GLU A 43 24.86 10.19 10.38
N LYS A 44 25.43 11.20 11.05
CA LYS A 44 26.88 11.49 10.94
C LYS A 44 27.68 10.42 11.68
N ALA A 45 27.26 10.05 12.89
CA ALA A 45 27.88 8.95 13.63
C ALA A 45 27.70 7.60 12.92
N LYS A 46 26.52 7.35 12.33
CA LYS A 46 26.26 6.15 11.51
C LYS A 46 27.23 6.03 10.33
N ALA A 47 27.54 7.13 9.63
CA ALA A 47 28.52 7.15 8.56
C ALA A 47 29.97 6.88 9.02
N GLN A 48 30.29 7.02 10.31
CA GLN A 48 31.58 6.69 10.93
C GLN A 48 31.64 5.29 11.55
N LEU A 49 30.59 4.46 11.40
CA LEU A 49 30.65 3.05 11.80
C LEU A 49 31.67 2.29 10.93
N VAL A 50 32.25 1.23 11.51
CA VAL A 50 33.13 0.31 10.79
C VAL A 50 32.38 -0.30 9.61
N GLN A 51 33.00 -0.21 8.44
CA GLN A 51 32.40 -0.60 7.16
C GLN A 51 32.96 -1.94 6.70
N PHE A 52 32.08 -2.84 6.27
CA PHE A 52 32.44 -4.15 5.70
C PHE A 52 31.81 -4.36 4.31
N ALA A 53 32.37 -5.28 3.54
CA ALA A 53 31.80 -5.79 2.30
C ALA A 53 31.93 -7.33 2.24
N TYR A 54 30.87 -8.00 1.79
CA TYR A 54 30.72 -9.46 1.84
C TYR A 54 30.48 -10.11 0.46
N ASN A 55 30.12 -9.33 -0.57
CA ASN A 55 29.85 -9.83 -1.93
C ASN A 55 31.14 -10.16 -2.72
N ILE A 56 32.31 -9.81 -2.18
CA ILE A 56 33.57 -9.65 -2.91
C ILE A 56 34.46 -10.88 -2.72
N GLY A 57 34.97 -11.42 -3.83
CA GLY A 57 35.92 -12.54 -3.84
C GLY A 57 37.36 -12.08 -3.61
N VAL A 58 38.33 -12.96 -3.86
CA VAL A 58 39.74 -12.64 -3.61
C VAL A 58 40.21 -11.48 -4.51
N LEU A 59 40.89 -10.49 -3.95
CA LEU A 59 41.29 -9.26 -4.64
C LEU A 59 42.78 -9.21 -5.02
N LYS A 60 43.09 -8.87 -6.28
CA LYS A 60 44.45 -8.54 -6.76
C LYS A 60 44.98 -7.18 -6.26
N SER A 61 44.10 -6.32 -5.76
CA SER A 61 44.44 -4.97 -5.29
C SER A 61 43.46 -4.52 -4.20
N SER A 62 43.93 -3.74 -3.23
CA SER A 62 43.09 -3.18 -2.17
C SER A 62 42.18 -2.03 -2.64
N ALA A 63 42.27 -1.57 -3.89
CA ALA A 63 41.37 -0.54 -4.42
C ALA A 63 40.01 -1.16 -4.78
N LEU A 64 38.93 -0.71 -4.12
CA LEU A 64 37.58 -1.26 -4.34
C LEU A 64 36.98 -0.84 -5.70
N ALA A 65 37.29 0.38 -6.14
CA ALA A 65 36.69 1.00 -7.31
C ALA A 65 37.07 0.25 -8.60
N GLY A 66 36.07 -0.33 -9.26
CA GLY A 66 36.26 -1.13 -10.47
C GLY A 66 36.59 -2.61 -10.19
N CYS A 67 36.32 -3.11 -8.98
CA CYS A 67 36.39 -4.53 -8.64
C CYS A 67 35.61 -5.39 -9.64
N LYS A 68 36.19 -6.56 -9.97
CA LYS A 68 35.63 -7.59 -10.88
C LYS A 68 35.74 -8.99 -10.29
N SER A 69 35.75 -9.12 -8.96
CA SER A 69 35.94 -10.39 -8.25
C SER A 69 34.76 -10.64 -7.32
N ILE A 70 33.97 -11.69 -7.60
CA ILE A 70 32.78 -12.06 -6.82
C ILE A 70 33.08 -13.29 -5.94
N GLY A 71 32.62 -13.26 -4.69
CA GLY A 71 32.91 -14.32 -3.72
C GLY A 71 31.89 -15.46 -3.70
N SER A 72 32.06 -16.41 -2.78
CA SER A 72 31.09 -17.46 -2.44
C SER A 72 29.95 -16.97 -1.55
N TYR A 73 29.90 -15.69 -1.19
CA TYR A 73 28.94 -15.11 -0.25
C TYR A 73 28.25 -13.88 -0.84
N PHE A 74 27.09 -13.54 -0.28
CA PHE A 74 26.44 -12.26 -0.53
C PHE A 74 25.69 -11.75 0.72
N PHE A 75 25.61 -10.43 0.83
CA PHE A 75 24.85 -9.72 1.86
C PHE A 75 23.35 -9.62 1.50
N HIS A 76 22.47 -9.39 2.47
CA HIS A 76 21.08 -8.94 2.23
C HIS A 76 20.59 -8.08 3.40
N ASP A 77 20.04 -6.89 3.12
CA ASP A 77 19.43 -5.99 4.12
C ASP A 77 17.96 -6.34 4.38
N VAL A 78 17.49 -6.19 5.62
CA VAL A 78 16.10 -6.44 6.01
C VAL A 78 15.62 -5.28 6.88
N ASP A 79 14.82 -4.40 6.28
CA ASP A 79 14.10 -3.38 7.05
C ASP A 79 13.11 -4.06 8.01
N CYS A 80 12.99 -3.55 9.24
CA CYS A 80 11.91 -3.88 10.18
C CYS A 80 11.38 -2.58 10.77
N TYR A 81 10.06 -2.44 10.85
CA TYR A 81 9.41 -1.16 11.15
C TYR A 81 8.96 -1.05 12.62
N ASP A 82 8.87 -2.17 13.33
CA ASP A 82 8.58 -2.23 14.76
C ASP A 82 9.40 -3.31 15.49
N ALA A 83 9.29 -3.35 16.82
CA ALA A 83 10.09 -4.23 17.68
C ALA A 83 9.61 -5.70 17.72
N GLU A 84 8.35 -5.97 17.42
CA GLU A 84 7.73 -7.30 17.43
C GLU A 84 8.02 -8.03 16.10
N GLN A 85 7.82 -7.34 14.96
CA GLN A 85 8.30 -7.78 13.64
C GLN A 85 9.82 -8.07 13.68
N SER A 86 10.60 -7.16 14.29
CA SER A 86 12.04 -7.34 14.46
C SER A 86 12.40 -8.58 15.30
N ALA A 87 11.63 -8.89 16.35
CA ALA A 87 11.84 -10.10 17.15
C ALA A 87 11.47 -11.39 16.39
N ALA A 88 10.34 -11.39 15.68
CA ALA A 88 9.90 -12.53 14.86
C ALA A 88 10.86 -12.82 13.70
N MET A 89 11.35 -11.77 13.03
CA MET A 89 12.28 -11.88 11.90
C MET A 89 13.56 -12.64 12.26
N ALA A 90 14.16 -12.32 13.41
CA ALA A 90 15.35 -13.04 13.88
C ALA A 90 15.08 -14.53 14.12
N GLN A 91 13.92 -14.90 14.65
CA GLN A 91 13.53 -16.30 14.86
C GLN A 91 13.32 -17.03 13.52
N GLN A 92 12.65 -16.40 12.56
CA GLN A 92 12.39 -16.96 11.23
C GLN A 92 13.68 -17.21 10.43
N VAL A 93 14.61 -16.24 10.43
CA VAL A 93 15.92 -16.37 9.76
C VAL A 93 16.75 -17.48 10.41
N LEU A 94 16.76 -17.59 11.74
CA LEU A 94 17.50 -18.64 12.45
C LEU A 94 16.86 -20.03 12.28
N ALA A 95 15.53 -20.12 12.17
CA ALA A 95 14.84 -21.39 11.91
C ALA A 95 15.13 -21.95 10.50
N LYS A 96 15.35 -21.07 9.52
CA LYS A 96 15.69 -21.43 8.12
C LYS A 96 17.19 -21.31 7.80
N LYS A 97 18.07 -21.15 8.81
CA LYS A 97 19.51 -20.85 8.64
C LYS A 97 20.22 -21.81 7.67
N ASP A 98 19.92 -23.10 7.73
CA ASP A 98 20.59 -24.13 6.94
C ASP A 98 20.03 -24.19 5.50
N GLU A 99 18.74 -23.87 5.32
CA GLU A 99 18.04 -23.78 4.02
C GLU A 99 18.54 -22.57 3.19
N ILE A 100 18.75 -21.43 3.86
CA ILE A 100 19.27 -20.21 3.21
C ILE A 100 20.80 -20.23 3.03
N GLY A 101 21.51 -21.08 3.78
CA GLY A 101 22.96 -21.08 3.88
C GLY A 101 23.48 -19.85 4.63
N LEU A 102 22.86 -19.52 5.76
CA LEU A 102 23.18 -18.37 6.61
C LEU A 102 24.60 -18.47 7.16
N MET A 103 25.36 -17.39 7.03
CA MET A 103 26.74 -17.26 7.50
C MET A 103 26.90 -16.14 8.52
N MET A 104 26.04 -15.11 8.48
CA MET A 104 25.95 -14.10 9.52
C MET A 104 24.52 -13.56 9.64
N LEU A 105 24.08 -13.31 10.87
CA LEU A 105 22.91 -12.50 11.19
C LEU A 105 23.29 -11.47 12.25
N GLU A 106 23.23 -10.18 11.90
CA GLU A 106 23.37 -9.09 12.87
C GLU A 106 22.14 -8.17 12.83
N LYS A 107 21.77 -7.59 13.97
CA LYS A 107 20.79 -6.52 14.07
C LYS A 107 21.44 -5.21 13.62
N SER A 108 20.78 -4.46 12.75
CA SER A 108 21.31 -3.22 12.18
C SER A 108 21.30 -2.06 13.18
N ALA A 109 21.95 -0.96 12.80
CA ALA A 109 21.92 0.28 13.59
C ALA A 109 20.54 0.96 13.60
N SER A 110 19.64 0.60 12.67
CA SER A 110 18.32 1.21 12.50
C SER A 110 17.14 0.30 12.90
N GLY A 111 17.39 -0.92 13.39
CA GLY A 111 16.37 -1.80 14.01
C GLY A 111 16.01 -3.05 13.21
N GLY A 112 16.27 -3.05 11.91
CA GLY A 112 16.22 -4.21 11.03
C GLY A 112 17.39 -5.18 11.20
N TYR A 113 17.63 -6.00 10.18
CA TYR A 113 18.67 -7.04 10.18
C TYR A 113 19.54 -6.99 8.93
N HIS A 114 20.78 -7.44 9.10
CA HIS A 114 21.80 -7.61 8.07
C HIS A 114 22.13 -9.10 8.02
N LEU A 115 21.87 -9.73 6.88
CA LEU A 115 22.18 -11.14 6.63
C LEU A 115 23.42 -11.24 5.74
N VAL A 116 24.18 -12.32 5.91
CA VAL A 116 25.13 -12.81 4.90
C VAL A 116 24.86 -14.28 4.67
N CYS A 117 24.68 -14.70 3.43
CA CYS A 117 24.35 -16.07 3.04
C CYS A 117 25.32 -16.59 1.97
N LYS A 118 25.44 -17.92 1.85
CA LYS A 118 26.17 -18.56 0.75
C LYS A 118 25.48 -18.27 -0.58
N ARG A 119 26.26 -17.82 -1.55
CA ARG A 119 25.87 -17.65 -2.96
C ARG A 119 25.93 -19.01 -3.64
N GLN A 120 24.90 -19.39 -4.38
CA GLN A 120 24.96 -20.56 -5.25
C GLN A 120 25.91 -20.28 -6.43
N PRO A 121 26.88 -21.18 -6.73
CA PRO A 121 27.77 -21.00 -7.87
C PRO A 121 27.02 -20.93 -9.21
N GLY A 122 27.43 -20.05 -10.10
CA GLY A 122 26.80 -19.83 -11.40
C GLY A 122 25.55 -18.94 -11.40
N THR A 123 25.02 -18.53 -10.24
CA THR A 123 23.91 -17.58 -10.15
C THR A 123 24.34 -16.19 -9.65
N THR A 124 23.66 -15.15 -10.13
CA THR A 124 23.95 -13.74 -9.84
C THR A 124 23.57 -13.38 -8.41
N ILE A 125 23.99 -12.19 -7.96
CA ILE A 125 23.57 -11.66 -6.65
C ILE A 125 22.04 -11.43 -6.63
N LEU A 126 21.45 -11.03 -7.76
CA LEU A 126 20.00 -10.84 -7.89
C LEU A 126 19.24 -12.17 -7.80
N GLU A 127 19.70 -13.22 -8.51
CA GLU A 127 19.12 -14.57 -8.41
C GLU A 127 19.20 -15.13 -6.98
N ASN A 128 20.32 -14.93 -6.30
CA ASN A 128 20.48 -15.38 -4.91
C ASN A 128 19.63 -14.58 -3.93
N GLN A 129 19.48 -13.26 -4.12
CA GLN A 129 18.53 -12.48 -3.34
C GLN A 129 17.09 -12.94 -3.58
N VAL A 130 16.67 -13.17 -4.83
CA VAL A 130 15.31 -13.67 -5.14
C VAL A 130 15.05 -14.97 -4.39
N ARG A 131 15.98 -15.93 -4.44
CA ARG A 131 15.93 -17.18 -3.68
C ARG A 131 15.72 -16.95 -2.17
N ILE A 132 16.52 -16.08 -1.54
CA ILE A 132 16.46 -15.86 -0.09
C ILE A 132 15.21 -15.05 0.32
N ALA A 133 14.84 -14.05 -0.47
CA ALA A 133 13.60 -13.29 -0.32
C ALA A 133 12.36 -14.21 -0.38
N THR A 134 12.30 -15.14 -1.35
CA THR A 134 11.23 -16.14 -1.46
C THR A 134 11.24 -17.13 -0.29
N ILE A 135 12.40 -17.71 0.08
CA ILE A 135 12.50 -18.71 1.17
C ILE A 135 12.07 -18.13 2.52
N LEU A 136 12.38 -16.87 2.80
CA LEU A 136 12.07 -16.17 4.05
C LEU A 136 10.80 -15.31 3.97
N GLN A 137 10.18 -15.16 2.79
CA GLN A 137 9.08 -14.21 2.55
C GLN A 137 9.39 -12.78 3.04
N ILE A 138 10.62 -12.31 2.76
CA ILE A 138 11.13 -10.98 3.10
C ILE A 138 11.35 -10.13 1.86
N GLU A 139 11.09 -8.83 1.93
CA GLU A 139 11.28 -7.93 0.80
C GLU A 139 12.72 -7.94 0.27
N MET A 140 12.86 -7.78 -1.05
CA MET A 140 14.15 -7.65 -1.69
C MET A 140 14.78 -6.29 -1.39
N ASP A 141 15.96 -6.32 -0.75
CA ASP A 141 16.89 -5.21 -0.65
C ASP A 141 17.43 -4.83 -2.04
N THR A 142 16.76 -3.88 -2.68
CA THR A 142 16.98 -3.52 -4.09
C THR A 142 18.36 -2.95 -4.42
N ASN A 143 19.22 -2.69 -3.42
CA ASN A 143 20.60 -2.24 -3.61
C ASN A 143 21.63 -3.38 -3.51
N VAL A 144 21.22 -4.64 -3.33
CA VAL A 144 22.13 -5.77 -3.05
C VAL A 144 23.09 -6.09 -4.21
N HIS A 145 22.63 -5.84 -5.44
CA HIS A 145 23.26 -6.28 -6.67
C HIS A 145 24.57 -5.53 -7.01
N ASP A 146 24.91 -4.50 -6.22
CA ASP A 146 26.24 -3.91 -6.24
C ASP A 146 27.27 -4.85 -5.60
N LEU A 147 28.23 -5.31 -6.41
CA LEU A 147 29.39 -6.06 -5.94
C LEU A 147 30.20 -5.27 -4.88
N GLN A 148 30.24 -3.94 -5.00
CA GLN A 148 31.01 -3.05 -4.13
C GLN A 148 30.17 -2.52 -2.94
N ARG A 149 29.01 -3.14 -2.64
CA ARG A 149 28.15 -2.74 -1.52
C ARG A 149 28.94 -2.73 -0.21
N VAL A 150 28.70 -1.68 0.57
CA VAL A 150 29.31 -1.48 1.89
C VAL A 150 28.22 -1.45 2.96
N VAL A 151 28.48 -2.14 4.06
CA VAL A 151 27.57 -2.37 5.19
C VAL A 151 28.14 -1.69 6.44
N TYR A 152 27.30 -0.99 7.19
CA TYR A 152 27.69 -0.35 8.46
C TYR A 152 27.52 -1.31 9.64
N SER A 153 28.63 -1.73 10.24
CA SER A 153 28.65 -2.70 11.32
C SER A 153 27.98 -2.21 12.60
N THR A 154 27.30 -3.12 13.31
CA THR A 154 26.98 -2.96 14.73
C THR A 154 28.08 -3.59 15.61
N SER A 155 27.83 -3.81 16.91
CA SER A 155 28.84 -4.35 17.82
C SER A 155 29.07 -5.86 17.63
N GLY A 156 30.11 -6.40 18.25
CA GLY A 156 30.39 -7.83 18.28
C GLY A 156 29.85 -8.55 19.52
N ASN A 157 28.75 -8.08 20.12
CA ASN A 157 28.09 -8.75 21.25
C ASN A 157 26.87 -9.57 20.79
N GLU A 158 26.47 -10.56 21.58
CA GLU A 158 25.38 -11.52 21.29
C GLU A 158 23.98 -10.89 21.14
N LYS A 159 23.80 -9.60 21.44
CA LYS A 159 22.53 -8.87 21.23
C LYS A 159 22.47 -8.16 19.88
N ASP A 160 23.64 -7.88 19.30
CA ASP A 160 23.80 -7.23 18.00
C ASP A 160 24.22 -8.24 16.93
N LEU A 161 25.11 -9.18 17.22
CA LEU A 161 25.56 -10.25 16.34
C LEU A 161 24.95 -11.56 16.83
N LEU A 162 23.84 -11.97 16.21
CA LEU A 162 23.02 -13.10 16.65
C LEU A 162 23.51 -14.45 16.12
N TYR A 163 24.13 -14.44 14.94
CA TYR A 163 24.79 -15.61 14.35
C TYR A 163 26.03 -15.17 13.57
N LEU A 164 27.09 -15.97 13.65
CA LEU A 164 28.27 -15.87 12.81
C LEU A 164 28.88 -17.26 12.67
N ASP A 165 29.08 -17.69 11.44
CA ASP A 165 29.86 -18.88 11.08
C ASP A 165 31.31 -18.49 10.78
N ASP A 166 32.27 -19.37 11.06
CA ASP A 166 33.69 -19.11 10.79
C ASP A 166 34.11 -19.44 9.34
N GLU A 167 33.33 -20.24 8.62
CA GLU A 167 33.52 -20.45 7.17
C GLU A 167 33.44 -19.11 6.39
N LEU A 168 32.75 -18.11 6.95
CA LEU A 168 32.65 -16.77 6.38
C LEU A 168 33.99 -16.02 6.29
N PHE A 169 35.05 -16.46 6.98
CA PHE A 169 36.38 -15.84 6.84
C PHE A 169 37.14 -16.33 5.59
N ASP A 170 36.91 -17.57 5.16
CA ASP A 170 37.58 -18.19 4.01
C ASP A 170 36.88 -17.89 2.68
N GLU A 171 37.57 -18.09 1.56
CA GLU A 171 37.00 -18.08 0.19
C GLU A 171 37.51 -19.33 -0.53
N PRO A 172 36.63 -20.27 -0.95
CA PRO A 172 37.08 -21.49 -1.61
C PRO A 172 37.52 -21.29 -3.06
N MET A 173 37.12 -20.18 -3.71
CA MET A 173 37.55 -19.83 -5.07
C MET A 173 38.89 -19.12 -5.08
N THR A 174 39.75 -19.45 -6.05
CA THR A 174 40.96 -18.67 -6.36
C THR A 174 40.62 -17.28 -6.93
N VAL A 175 41.62 -16.41 -7.01
CA VAL A 175 41.47 -15.06 -7.58
C VAL A 175 40.99 -15.11 -9.04
N GLU A 176 41.56 -16.04 -9.81
CA GLU A 176 41.23 -16.29 -11.21
C GLU A 176 39.80 -16.82 -11.38
N GLU A 177 39.34 -17.70 -10.48
CA GLU A 177 37.97 -18.20 -10.48
C GLU A 177 36.95 -17.12 -10.09
N CYS A 178 37.26 -16.28 -9.09
CA CYS A 178 36.41 -15.15 -8.70
C CYS A 178 36.25 -14.12 -9.84
N GLU A 179 37.31 -13.87 -10.63
CA GLU A 179 37.28 -12.97 -11.79
C GLU A 179 36.56 -13.60 -12.99
N ALA A 180 36.77 -14.90 -13.25
CA ALA A 180 36.10 -15.64 -14.31
C ALA A 180 34.60 -15.80 -14.06
N GLU A 181 34.20 -16.09 -12.82
CA GLU A 181 32.80 -16.16 -12.39
C GLU A 181 32.11 -14.80 -12.53
N TYR A 182 32.74 -13.71 -12.09
CA TYR A 182 32.18 -12.37 -12.27
C TYR A 182 31.99 -12.03 -13.76
N ALA A 183 32.96 -12.36 -14.62
CA ALA A 183 32.85 -12.16 -16.06
C ALA A 183 31.71 -12.99 -16.67
N ARG A 184 31.55 -14.26 -16.26
CA ARG A 184 30.46 -15.14 -16.67
C ARG A 184 29.10 -14.58 -16.27
N LEU A 185 28.96 -14.13 -15.02
CA LEU A 185 27.69 -13.59 -14.51
C LEU A 185 27.32 -12.26 -15.16
N LYS A 186 28.29 -11.37 -15.42
CA LYS A 186 28.04 -10.13 -16.17
C LYS A 186 27.68 -10.35 -17.64
N ASP A 187 28.11 -11.46 -18.26
CA ASP A 187 27.61 -11.85 -19.57
C ASP A 187 26.16 -12.36 -19.52
N ARG A 188 25.81 -13.18 -18.51
CA ARG A 188 24.42 -13.62 -18.27
C ARG A 188 23.48 -12.43 -18.04
N GLU A 189 23.83 -11.51 -17.15
CA GLU A 189 23.09 -10.25 -16.92
C GLU A 189 22.86 -9.48 -18.23
N ARG A 190 23.94 -9.26 -19.01
CA ARG A 190 23.90 -8.53 -20.28
C ARG A 190 22.99 -9.16 -21.33
N LYS A 191 22.92 -10.50 -21.37
CA LYS A 191 22.03 -11.26 -22.27
C LYS A 191 20.61 -11.43 -21.71
N GLY A 192 20.38 -11.05 -20.46
CA GLY A 192 19.10 -11.23 -19.77
C GLY A 192 18.87 -12.65 -19.21
N GLU A 193 19.86 -13.53 -19.26
CA GLU A 193 19.80 -14.98 -18.95
C GLU A 193 19.57 -15.31 -17.46
N GLU A 194 19.35 -14.31 -16.59
CA GLU A 194 19.03 -14.52 -15.18
C GLU A 194 17.60 -15.06 -14.97
N GLN A 195 17.50 -16.13 -14.20
CA GLN A 195 16.28 -16.81 -13.78
C GLN A 195 15.69 -16.12 -12.56
N VAL A 196 15.03 -14.97 -12.79
CA VAL A 196 14.28 -14.23 -11.78
C VAL A 196 12.95 -13.75 -12.36
N PRO A 197 11.89 -13.59 -11.55
CA PRO A 197 10.60 -13.11 -12.04
C PRO A 197 10.68 -11.71 -12.65
N ALA A 198 9.71 -11.37 -13.51
CA ALA A 198 9.76 -10.18 -14.34
C ALA A 198 9.72 -8.85 -13.54
N GLY A 199 9.18 -8.87 -12.30
CA GLY A 199 9.23 -7.74 -11.39
C GLY A 199 10.63 -7.47 -10.82
N ALA A 200 11.42 -8.52 -10.56
CA ALA A 200 12.70 -8.44 -9.85
C ALA A 200 13.71 -7.49 -10.52
N LYS A 201 13.85 -7.58 -11.86
CA LYS A 201 14.76 -6.73 -12.65
C LYS A 201 14.32 -5.26 -12.74
N LYS A 202 13.15 -4.91 -12.20
CA LYS A 202 12.56 -3.55 -12.21
C LYS A 202 12.27 -3.00 -10.81
N ALA A 203 12.52 -3.79 -9.76
CA ALA A 203 12.22 -3.44 -8.38
C ALA A 203 12.98 -2.18 -7.92
N ARG A 204 12.25 -1.16 -7.48
CA ARG A 204 12.84 0.10 -6.95
C ARG A 204 12.81 0.19 -5.41
N LYS A 205 11.94 -0.60 -4.75
CA LYS A 205 11.93 -0.98 -3.32
C LYS A 205 10.72 -1.90 -3.06
N HIS A 206 10.67 -2.53 -1.88
CA HIS A 206 9.49 -3.26 -1.36
C HIS A 206 8.90 -4.32 -2.30
N TYR A 207 9.76 -5.04 -3.02
CA TYR A 207 9.35 -6.08 -3.97
C TYR A 207 9.50 -7.47 -3.35
N LYS A 208 8.54 -8.36 -3.68
CA LYS A 208 8.32 -9.65 -3.03
C LYS A 208 8.23 -10.77 -4.08
N PRO A 209 9.33 -11.47 -4.40
CA PRO A 209 9.36 -12.39 -5.54
C PRO A 209 8.37 -13.55 -5.47
N TRP A 210 7.98 -14.01 -4.26
CA TRP A 210 7.00 -15.08 -4.08
C TRP A 210 5.55 -14.67 -4.45
N GLU A 211 5.29 -13.39 -4.70
CA GLU A 211 4.00 -12.91 -5.21
C GLU A 211 3.91 -13.04 -6.76
N ASP A 212 5.04 -13.14 -7.48
CA ASP A 212 5.08 -13.32 -8.95
C ASP A 212 4.95 -14.80 -9.39
N ASP A 213 5.44 -15.77 -8.59
CA ASP A 213 5.54 -17.20 -8.98
C ASP A 213 4.18 -17.93 -9.10
N LEU A 214 3.07 -17.29 -8.70
CA LEU A 214 1.70 -17.81 -8.89
C LEU A 214 1.25 -17.88 -10.36
N ALA A 215 2.07 -17.39 -11.30
CA ALA A 215 1.75 -17.37 -12.73
C ALA A 215 2.28 -18.59 -13.53
N THR A 216 3.38 -19.22 -13.12
CA THR A 216 4.07 -20.25 -13.91
C THR A 216 4.92 -21.22 -13.08
N ASP A 217 4.44 -22.46 -12.87
CA ASP A 217 4.99 -23.58 -13.65
C ASP A 217 4.08 -24.83 -13.61
N ASP A 218 3.87 -25.42 -14.79
CA ASP A 218 3.14 -26.68 -14.99
C ASP A 218 3.93 -27.53 -15.99
N ARG A 219 5.14 -27.99 -15.60
CA ARG A 219 5.90 -29.15 -16.15
C ARG A 219 7.33 -29.34 -15.58
N ALA A 220 7.52 -30.22 -14.59
CA ALA A 220 8.68 -31.14 -14.49
C ALA A 220 8.50 -32.20 -13.36
N MET A 221 9.19 -33.36 -13.44
CA MET A 221 9.20 -34.38 -12.35
C MET A 221 10.52 -35.14 -12.19
N GLY A 222 10.88 -35.40 -10.92
CA GLY A 222 11.86 -36.40 -10.43
C GLY A 222 11.95 -36.28 -8.89
N ARG A 223 11.49 -37.25 -8.08
CA ARG A 223 12.17 -38.50 -7.63
C ARG A 223 13.48 -38.22 -6.87
N ASP A 224 13.82 -38.79 -5.71
CA ASP A 224 13.31 -39.94 -4.90
C ASP A 224 14.10 -39.90 -3.54
N LYS A 225 13.73 -40.27 -2.29
CA LYS A 225 12.64 -40.95 -1.52
C LYS A 225 12.67 -40.35 -0.06
N GLY A 226 11.91 -40.71 0.99
CA GLY A 226 10.75 -41.60 1.24
C GLY A 226 10.78 -42.26 2.65
N GLN A 227 9.60 -42.65 3.20
CA GLN A 227 9.36 -43.48 4.43
C GLN A 227 9.98 -42.95 5.76
N GLY A 228 9.27 -42.63 6.86
CA GLY A 228 8.09 -43.21 7.54
C GLY A 228 8.44 -43.40 9.04
N PRO A 229 7.57 -43.84 9.99
CA PRO A 229 6.14 -44.17 9.92
C PRO A 229 5.26 -43.25 10.83
N VAL A 230 3.98 -43.59 11.03
CA VAL A 230 3.02 -42.85 11.90
C VAL A 230 2.47 -43.73 13.04
N THR A 231 2.47 -43.21 14.27
CA THR A 231 1.74 -43.70 15.46
C THR A 231 1.42 -42.49 16.35
N SER A 232 0.28 -42.38 17.03
CA SER A 232 -0.90 -43.27 17.15
C SER A 232 -2.16 -42.43 17.40
N CYS A 233 -3.33 -43.03 17.18
CA CYS A 233 -4.62 -42.41 17.49
C CYS A 233 -4.82 -42.16 19.00
N ASP A 234 -5.54 -41.08 19.34
CA ASP A 234 -6.47 -41.11 20.47
C ASP A 234 -7.69 -40.22 20.18
N ARG A 235 -8.70 -40.25 21.06
CA ARG A 235 -10.05 -39.77 20.82
C ARG A 235 -10.19 -38.24 20.90
N ASP A 236 -10.87 -37.67 19.92
CA ASP A 236 -11.70 -36.48 20.10
C ASP A 236 -12.91 -36.49 19.17
N GLN A 237 -14.06 -36.05 19.67
CA GLN A 237 -15.23 -35.74 18.85
C GLN A 237 -15.04 -34.32 18.29
N SER A 238 -14.46 -34.24 17.10
CA SER A 238 -14.20 -32.98 16.39
C SER A 238 -15.46 -32.10 16.37
N PRO A 239 -15.41 -30.83 16.83
CA PRO A 239 -16.57 -29.94 16.78
C PRO A 239 -16.97 -29.69 15.32
N VAL A 240 -18.28 -29.67 15.05
CA VAL A 240 -18.81 -29.39 13.71
C VAL A 240 -18.48 -27.94 13.34
N THR A 241 -17.64 -27.76 12.32
CA THR A 241 -17.42 -26.44 11.71
C THR A 241 -18.67 -26.02 10.93
N PRO A 242 -19.07 -24.73 10.98
CA PRO A 242 -20.14 -24.22 10.13
C PRO A 242 -19.80 -24.45 8.65
N VAL A 243 -20.67 -25.17 7.93
CA VAL A 243 -20.47 -25.46 6.51
C VAL A 243 -20.57 -24.16 5.71
N ASP A 244 -19.49 -23.81 5.02
CA ASP A 244 -19.39 -22.60 4.21
C ASP A 244 -19.60 -22.89 2.70
N GLU A 245 -19.60 -21.85 1.88
CA GLU A 245 -19.80 -21.95 0.42
C GLU A 245 -18.73 -22.79 -0.29
N ARG A 246 -17.47 -22.78 0.18
CA ARG A 246 -16.39 -23.65 -0.32
C ARG A 246 -16.68 -25.11 -0.01
N VAL A 247 -17.04 -25.43 1.23
CA VAL A 247 -17.35 -26.81 1.65
C VAL A 247 -18.59 -27.33 0.91
N ARG A 248 -19.64 -26.51 0.72
CA ARG A 248 -20.81 -26.88 -0.11
C ARG A 248 -20.43 -27.12 -1.56
N PHE A 249 -19.61 -26.26 -2.17
CA PHE A 249 -19.15 -26.47 -3.54
C PHE A 249 -18.40 -27.80 -3.70
N VAL A 250 -17.47 -28.13 -2.79
CA VAL A 250 -16.75 -29.41 -2.83
C VAL A 250 -17.71 -30.58 -2.62
N MET A 251 -18.66 -30.45 -1.69
CA MET A 251 -19.67 -31.47 -1.41
C MET A 251 -20.50 -31.79 -2.66
N GLU A 252 -21.15 -30.80 -3.27
CA GLU A 252 -21.98 -30.98 -4.48
C GLU A 252 -21.15 -31.50 -5.68
N ALA A 253 -19.92 -31.01 -5.83
CA ALA A 253 -19.04 -31.47 -6.90
C ALA A 253 -18.59 -32.94 -6.71
N VAL A 254 -18.32 -33.36 -5.46
CA VAL A 254 -17.99 -34.76 -5.13
C VAL A 254 -19.19 -35.68 -5.29
N LEU A 255 -20.40 -35.26 -4.87
CA LEU A 255 -21.64 -36.01 -5.13
C LEU A 255 -21.79 -36.29 -6.63
N LYS A 256 -21.72 -35.22 -7.44
CA LYS A 256 -21.84 -35.31 -8.90
C LYS A 256 -20.74 -36.14 -9.56
N ALA A 257 -19.50 -36.04 -9.09
CA ALA A 257 -18.36 -36.80 -9.63
C ALA A 257 -18.41 -38.29 -9.24
N LYS A 258 -19.07 -38.65 -8.13
CA LYS A 258 -19.24 -40.03 -7.67
C LYS A 258 -20.57 -40.67 -8.09
N GLY A 259 -21.51 -39.90 -8.65
CA GLY A 259 -22.84 -40.37 -9.00
C GLY A 259 -23.73 -40.64 -7.77
N LEU A 260 -23.55 -39.86 -6.70
CA LEU A 260 -24.36 -39.95 -5.48
C LEU A 260 -25.45 -38.86 -5.47
N GLU A 261 -26.64 -39.21 -4.98
CA GLU A 261 -27.72 -38.29 -4.65
C GLU A 261 -27.82 -38.12 -3.12
N LYS A 262 -28.47 -37.04 -2.64
CA LYS A 262 -28.61 -36.79 -1.19
C LYS A 262 -29.48 -37.86 -0.50
N SER A 263 -30.36 -38.52 -1.25
CA SER A 263 -31.13 -39.71 -0.89
C SER A 263 -30.27 -40.90 -0.46
N ASP A 264 -29.07 -41.08 -1.02
CA ASP A 264 -28.21 -42.24 -0.72
C ASP A 264 -27.68 -42.24 0.73
N PHE A 265 -27.71 -41.07 1.39
CA PHE A 265 -27.26 -40.87 2.77
C PHE A 265 -28.36 -41.10 3.81
N THR A 266 -29.63 -41.09 3.38
CA THR A 266 -30.81 -41.36 4.24
C THR A 266 -31.38 -42.77 4.06
N ASP A 267 -31.00 -43.50 3.01
CA ASP A 267 -31.43 -44.90 2.81
C ASP A 267 -30.93 -45.87 3.90
N ILE A 268 -31.84 -46.74 4.36
CA ILE A 268 -31.62 -47.72 5.44
C ILE A 268 -30.97 -48.99 4.88
N GLY A 269 -29.79 -48.80 4.30
CA GLY A 269 -28.93 -49.84 3.74
C GLY A 269 -27.73 -49.24 2.99
N GLY A 270 -28.01 -48.27 2.11
CA GLY A 270 -27.03 -47.54 1.32
C GLY A 270 -26.14 -46.60 2.13
N ARG A 271 -26.67 -45.94 3.19
CA ARG A 271 -26.01 -44.80 3.87
C ARG A 271 -24.53 -45.01 4.23
N HIS A 272 -24.15 -46.18 4.76
CA HIS A 272 -22.77 -46.45 5.17
C HIS A 272 -21.81 -46.70 3.99
N ASN A 273 -22.32 -47.02 2.80
CA ASN A 273 -21.54 -47.07 1.56
C ASN A 273 -21.48 -45.70 0.89
N ALA A 274 -22.58 -44.94 0.88
CA ALA A 274 -22.61 -43.55 0.39
C ALA A 274 -21.55 -42.68 1.11
N VAL A 275 -21.49 -42.76 2.44
CA VAL A 275 -20.45 -42.10 3.27
C VAL A 275 -19.04 -42.49 2.82
N LYS A 276 -18.74 -43.77 2.56
CA LYS A 276 -17.40 -44.21 2.11
C LYS A 276 -17.06 -43.70 0.71
N ILE A 277 -18.03 -43.70 -0.20
CA ILE A 277 -17.85 -43.22 -1.57
C ILE A 277 -17.63 -41.70 -1.57
N PHE A 278 -18.39 -40.96 -0.77
CA PHE A 278 -18.22 -39.51 -0.56
C PHE A 278 -16.84 -39.17 0.02
N LEU A 279 -16.44 -39.82 1.12
CA LEU A 279 -15.12 -39.65 1.73
C LEU A 279 -13.98 -40.00 0.75
N SER A 280 -14.17 -40.98 -0.15
CA SER A 280 -13.22 -41.29 -1.23
C SER A 280 -13.09 -40.22 -2.32
N GLY A 281 -13.91 -39.17 -2.28
CA GLY A 281 -13.82 -38.02 -3.19
C GLY A 281 -13.46 -36.71 -2.48
N CYS A 282 -13.87 -36.53 -1.22
CA CYS A 282 -13.62 -35.28 -0.49
C CYS A 282 -12.35 -35.29 0.37
N ASN A 283 -11.74 -36.43 0.68
CA ASN A 283 -10.77 -36.50 1.79
C ASN A 283 -9.43 -35.76 1.58
N GLN A 284 -9.02 -35.42 0.35
CA GLN A 284 -7.89 -34.50 0.12
C GLN A 284 -8.32 -33.04 -0.13
N LEU A 285 -9.63 -32.81 -0.24
CA LEU A 285 -10.21 -31.51 -0.60
C LEU A 285 -10.76 -30.78 0.63
N LEU A 286 -11.19 -31.54 1.64
CA LEU A 286 -11.73 -31.07 2.91
C LEU A 286 -10.90 -31.60 4.08
N SER A 287 -10.81 -30.84 5.18
CA SER A 287 -10.36 -31.39 6.46
C SER A 287 -11.34 -32.42 7.03
N LYS A 288 -10.93 -33.18 8.06
CA LYS A 288 -11.82 -34.11 8.77
C LYS A 288 -13.04 -33.37 9.34
N GLU A 289 -12.82 -32.18 9.87
CA GLU A 289 -13.82 -31.29 10.47
C GLU A 289 -14.80 -30.76 9.40
N GLU A 290 -14.29 -30.27 8.26
CA GLU A 290 -15.10 -29.82 7.13
C GLU A 290 -15.94 -30.96 6.52
N ALA A 291 -15.36 -32.16 6.39
CA ALA A 291 -16.10 -33.33 5.93
C ALA A 291 -17.15 -33.79 6.96
N ASN A 292 -16.93 -33.58 8.26
CA ASN A 292 -17.94 -33.83 9.29
C ASN A 292 -19.12 -32.85 9.14
N GLY A 293 -18.83 -31.58 8.89
CA GLY A 293 -19.85 -30.57 8.56
C GLY A 293 -20.65 -30.93 7.31
N ALA A 294 -19.97 -31.33 6.22
CA ALA A 294 -20.66 -31.78 5.00
C ALA A 294 -21.57 -33.00 5.27
N LEU A 295 -21.12 -33.98 6.05
CA LEU A 295 -21.97 -35.10 6.48
C LEU A 295 -23.17 -34.64 7.33
N ALA A 296 -23.01 -33.62 8.17
CA ALA A 296 -24.12 -33.05 8.93
C ALA A 296 -25.17 -32.33 8.05
N GLU A 297 -24.79 -31.82 6.87
CA GLU A 297 -25.73 -31.26 5.88
C GLU A 297 -26.37 -32.34 4.99
N LEU A 298 -25.66 -33.44 4.71
CA LEU A 298 -26.17 -34.57 3.89
C LEU A 298 -27.06 -35.56 4.66
N MET A 299 -26.80 -35.76 5.96
CA MET A 299 -27.54 -36.69 6.82
C MET A 299 -27.75 -36.13 8.24
N PRO A 300 -28.56 -35.07 8.41
CA PRO A 300 -28.69 -34.32 9.67
C PRO A 300 -29.10 -35.16 10.90
N GLU A 301 -29.88 -36.22 10.70
CA GLU A 301 -30.36 -37.11 11.78
C GLU A 301 -29.36 -38.21 12.17
N HIS A 302 -28.29 -38.40 11.38
CA HIS A 302 -27.47 -39.61 11.42
C HIS A 302 -25.95 -39.39 11.31
N TRP A 303 -25.47 -38.17 10.99
CA TRP A 303 -24.04 -37.88 10.89
C TRP A 303 -23.28 -38.21 12.20
N ALA A 304 -23.95 -38.04 13.35
CA ALA A 304 -23.41 -38.29 14.68
C ALA A 304 -23.43 -39.77 15.11
N ASP A 305 -24.00 -40.69 14.31
CA ASP A 305 -24.00 -42.13 14.63
C ASP A 305 -22.55 -42.63 14.82
N GLU A 306 -22.30 -43.45 15.85
CA GLU A 306 -20.95 -43.92 16.20
C GLU A 306 -20.23 -44.62 15.04
N ASN A 307 -20.96 -45.38 14.22
CA ASN A 307 -20.43 -46.06 13.04
C ASN A 307 -20.08 -45.10 11.88
N VAL A 308 -20.69 -43.91 11.82
CA VAL A 308 -20.38 -42.84 10.84
C VAL A 308 -19.17 -42.04 11.32
N GLN A 309 -19.16 -41.58 12.59
CA GLN A 309 -18.03 -40.87 13.19
C GLN A 309 -16.75 -41.72 13.22
N LYS A 310 -16.88 -43.03 13.48
CA LYS A 310 -15.78 -43.98 13.34
C LYS A 310 -15.34 -44.14 11.89
N CYS A 311 -16.28 -44.29 10.94
CA CYS A 311 -15.93 -44.39 9.51
C CYS A 311 -15.18 -43.15 9.01
N LEU A 312 -15.61 -41.95 9.39
CA LEU A 312 -14.90 -40.69 9.09
C LEU A 312 -13.46 -40.71 9.63
N SER A 313 -13.30 -41.08 10.91
CA SER A 313 -12.00 -41.08 11.59
C SER A 313 -11.05 -42.13 11.02
N ASP A 314 -11.52 -43.37 10.82
CA ASP A 314 -10.77 -44.47 10.20
C ASP A 314 -10.36 -44.13 8.74
N PHE A 315 -11.20 -43.39 8.01
CA PHE A 315 -10.94 -43.02 6.61
C PHE A 315 -9.88 -41.92 6.49
N TYR A 316 -9.95 -40.87 7.31
CA TYR A 316 -8.91 -39.83 7.33
C TYR A 316 -7.58 -40.39 7.84
N ALA A 317 -7.59 -41.16 8.94
CA ALA A 317 -6.36 -41.75 9.50
C ALA A 317 -5.62 -42.72 8.55
N LYS A 318 -6.33 -43.31 7.57
CA LYS A 318 -5.76 -44.27 6.62
C LYS A 318 -5.50 -43.71 5.21
N TYR A 319 -6.28 -42.73 4.76
CA TYR A 319 -6.27 -42.29 3.35
C TYR A 319 -6.06 -40.78 3.14
N TYR A 320 -5.97 -39.96 4.20
CA TYR A 320 -5.55 -38.56 4.05
C TYR A 320 -4.03 -38.49 3.84
N ASN A 321 -3.59 -37.78 2.81
CA ASN A 321 -2.18 -37.45 2.62
C ASN A 321 -2.07 -36.12 1.84
N PRO A 322 -1.79 -34.99 2.49
CA PRO A 322 -1.71 -33.68 1.84
C PRO A 322 -0.52 -33.56 0.85
N GLU A 323 0.44 -34.49 0.87
CA GLU A 323 1.53 -34.56 -0.10
C GLU A 323 1.17 -35.43 -1.34
N ARG A 324 -0.01 -36.08 -1.35
CA ARG A 324 -0.47 -36.85 -2.50
C ARG A 324 -0.89 -35.91 -3.64
N LYS A 325 -0.34 -36.13 -4.84
CA LYS A 325 -0.89 -35.55 -6.07
C LYS A 325 -2.37 -35.91 -6.22
N LEU A 326 -3.20 -34.87 -6.34
CA LEU A 326 -4.61 -34.99 -6.67
C LEU A 326 -4.78 -35.69 -8.04
N ASN A 327 -5.92 -36.35 -8.26
CA ASN A 327 -6.33 -36.81 -9.58
C ASN A 327 -7.04 -35.68 -10.35
N LYS A 328 -7.26 -35.82 -11.66
CA LYS A 328 -7.80 -34.72 -12.50
C LYS A 328 -9.15 -34.14 -12.04
N ASP A 329 -10.01 -34.96 -11.44
CA ASP A 329 -11.30 -34.51 -10.94
C ASP A 329 -11.12 -33.80 -9.59
N GLU A 330 -10.26 -34.35 -8.72
CA GLU A 330 -9.82 -33.68 -7.49
C GLU A 330 -9.13 -32.34 -7.78
N GLU A 331 -8.24 -32.26 -8.77
CA GLU A 331 -7.58 -31.02 -9.24
C GLU A 331 -8.61 -30.00 -9.71
N ALA A 332 -9.54 -30.40 -10.58
CA ALA A 332 -10.58 -29.52 -11.12
C ALA A 332 -11.56 -29.00 -10.06
N ILE A 333 -11.84 -29.80 -9.02
CA ILE A 333 -12.63 -29.36 -7.86
C ILE A 333 -11.79 -28.47 -6.96
N PHE A 334 -10.55 -28.84 -6.64
CA PHE A 334 -9.63 -28.09 -5.78
C PHE A 334 -9.37 -26.68 -6.31
N THR A 335 -9.00 -26.54 -7.59
CA THR A 335 -8.73 -25.22 -8.21
C THR A 335 -9.97 -24.32 -8.22
N LYS A 336 -11.19 -24.88 -8.27
CA LYS A 336 -12.43 -24.10 -8.19
C LYS A 336 -12.83 -23.78 -6.73
N SER A 337 -12.73 -24.75 -5.82
CA SER A 337 -13.01 -24.56 -4.40
C SER A 337 -12.02 -23.61 -3.74
N ARG A 338 -10.79 -23.56 -4.25
CA ARG A 338 -9.77 -22.64 -3.76
C ARG A 338 -10.04 -21.21 -4.19
N ARG A 339 -10.54 -20.97 -5.41
CA ARG A 339 -11.02 -19.64 -5.83
C ARG A 339 -12.10 -19.14 -4.86
N LEU A 340 -13.14 -19.94 -4.60
CA LEU A 340 -14.18 -19.66 -3.58
C LEU A 340 -13.67 -19.52 -2.12
N GLY A 341 -12.37 -19.72 -1.86
CA GLY A 341 -11.72 -19.49 -0.56
C GLY A 341 -10.77 -18.28 -0.60
N ASP A 342 -9.90 -18.19 -1.60
CA ASP A 342 -9.02 -17.03 -1.84
C ASP A 342 -9.87 -15.76 -2.15
N ASP A 343 -11.03 -15.93 -2.80
CA ASP A 343 -12.06 -14.90 -2.99
C ASP A 343 -12.52 -14.32 -1.65
N LYS A 344 -12.44 -15.03 -0.51
CA LYS A 344 -12.97 -14.55 0.79
C LYS A 344 -12.07 -13.59 1.55
N GLU A 345 -10.77 -13.55 1.28
CA GLU A 345 -9.94 -12.44 1.77
C GLU A 345 -10.09 -11.17 0.91
N ALA A 346 -10.82 -11.27 -0.22
CA ALA A 346 -11.32 -10.12 -0.99
C ALA A 346 -12.81 -9.80 -0.69
N GLU A 347 -13.68 -10.80 -0.55
CA GLU A 347 -15.13 -10.70 -0.26
C GLU A 347 -15.44 -10.43 1.23
N VAL A 348 -14.47 -9.91 2.01
CA VAL A 348 -14.81 -9.04 3.15
C VAL A 348 -15.16 -7.61 2.68
N SER A 349 -15.20 -7.35 1.37
CA SER A 349 -16.13 -6.39 0.77
C SER A 349 -17.41 -7.08 0.30
N ASP A 350 -18.26 -7.44 1.26
CA ASP A 350 -19.71 -7.20 1.25
C ASP A 350 -20.43 -7.20 -0.12
N ARG A 351 -21.24 -8.23 -0.39
CA ARG A 351 -22.18 -8.26 -1.55
C ARG A 351 -23.36 -7.26 -1.43
N SER A 352 -23.34 -6.35 -0.45
CA SER A 352 -24.17 -5.15 -0.36
C SER A 352 -23.39 -3.83 -0.43
N ALA A 353 -22.12 -3.85 -0.88
CA ALA A 353 -21.33 -2.67 -1.18
C ALA A 353 -22.16 -1.63 -1.97
N PRO A 354 -22.47 -0.45 -1.40
CA PRO A 354 -23.60 0.34 -1.85
C PRO A 354 -23.33 0.95 -3.23
N ILE A 355 -24.24 0.76 -4.17
CA ILE A 355 -24.13 1.26 -5.56
C ILE A 355 -23.96 2.80 -5.54
N PRO A 356 -23.05 3.38 -6.35
CA PRO A 356 -22.88 4.82 -6.40
C PRO A 356 -24.16 5.55 -6.86
N PRO A 357 -24.42 6.79 -6.36
CA PRO A 357 -25.64 7.54 -6.70
C PRO A 357 -25.90 7.64 -8.22
N GLU A 358 -27.13 7.34 -8.65
CA GLU A 358 -27.49 7.38 -10.07
C GLU A 358 -27.45 8.82 -10.62
N MET A 359 -26.88 8.98 -11.82
CA MET A 359 -26.71 10.27 -12.47
C MET A 359 -28.06 10.83 -12.98
N PRO A 360 -28.42 12.09 -12.68
CA PRO A 360 -29.70 12.69 -13.08
C PRO A 360 -30.00 12.58 -14.57
N ALA A 361 -31.19 12.07 -14.90
CA ALA A 361 -31.68 11.92 -16.28
C ALA A 361 -31.79 13.26 -17.06
N LYS A 362 -31.77 14.40 -16.36
CA LYS A 362 -31.71 15.75 -16.96
C LYS A 362 -30.41 16.42 -16.52
N LEU A 363 -29.48 16.57 -17.46
CA LEU A 363 -28.17 17.17 -17.27
C LEU A 363 -28.16 18.64 -17.76
N PRO A 364 -27.29 19.51 -17.20
CA PRO A 364 -26.97 20.82 -17.77
C PRO A 364 -26.54 20.70 -19.23
N LYS A 365 -26.85 21.69 -20.09
CA LYS A 365 -26.59 21.59 -21.55
C LYS A 365 -25.15 21.18 -21.87
N LEU A 366 -24.15 21.83 -21.25
CA LEU A 366 -22.74 21.52 -21.44
C LEU A 366 -22.37 20.09 -21.02
N ILE A 367 -22.88 19.60 -19.89
CA ILE A 367 -22.62 18.21 -19.44
C ILE A 367 -23.29 17.20 -20.38
N LYS A 368 -24.51 17.50 -20.84
CA LYS A 368 -25.21 16.69 -21.84
C LYS A 368 -24.43 16.61 -23.16
N LEU A 369 -23.86 17.73 -23.62
CA LEU A 369 -22.99 17.81 -24.80
C LEU A 369 -21.73 16.95 -24.60
N LEU A 370 -20.96 17.21 -23.53
CA LEU A 370 -19.69 16.54 -23.24
C LEU A 370 -19.84 15.02 -22.99
N THR A 371 -21.02 14.57 -22.57
CA THR A 371 -21.33 13.14 -22.39
C THR A 371 -22.12 12.52 -23.55
N LYS A 372 -22.45 13.26 -24.63
CA LYS A 372 -23.32 12.77 -25.73
C LYS A 372 -22.77 11.52 -26.41
N ASN A 373 -21.45 11.46 -26.58
CA ASN A 373 -20.70 10.39 -27.24
C ASN A 373 -20.18 9.32 -26.28
N THR A 374 -20.44 9.46 -24.98
CA THR A 374 -19.89 8.61 -23.92
C THR A 374 -20.87 7.47 -23.59
N PRO A 375 -20.44 6.19 -23.59
CA PRO A 375 -21.25 5.06 -23.10
C PRO A 375 -21.77 5.30 -21.66
N ASN A 376 -23.00 4.87 -21.35
CA ASN A 376 -23.69 5.22 -20.09
C ASN A 376 -22.84 4.98 -18.83
N GLN A 377 -22.22 3.81 -18.71
CA GLN A 377 -21.31 3.42 -17.63
C GLN A 377 -20.12 4.38 -17.38
N TYR A 378 -19.69 5.13 -18.39
CA TYR A 378 -18.58 6.07 -18.32
C TYR A 378 -19.03 7.53 -18.14
N LYS A 379 -20.34 7.83 -18.25
CA LYS A 379 -20.85 9.21 -18.19
C LYS A 379 -20.56 9.88 -16.86
N ALA A 380 -20.63 9.15 -15.74
CA ALA A 380 -20.32 9.70 -14.41
C ALA A 380 -18.84 10.12 -14.30
N ALA A 381 -17.92 9.24 -14.72
CA ALA A 381 -16.49 9.54 -14.75
C ALA A 381 -16.16 10.75 -15.64
N VAL A 382 -16.72 10.81 -16.85
CA VAL A 382 -16.56 11.97 -17.76
C VAL A 382 -17.16 13.24 -17.15
N ALA A 383 -18.38 13.20 -16.62
CA ALA A 383 -19.06 14.36 -16.06
C ALA A 383 -18.34 14.98 -14.86
N HIS A 384 -17.52 14.22 -14.13
CA HIS A 384 -16.60 14.77 -13.12
C HIS A 384 -15.26 15.24 -13.72
N ALA A 385 -14.68 14.48 -14.64
CA ALA A 385 -13.34 14.74 -15.19
C ALA A 385 -13.22 15.95 -16.14
N VAL A 386 -14.32 16.42 -16.73
CA VAL A 386 -14.27 17.62 -17.59
C VAL A 386 -14.01 18.93 -16.83
N PHE A 387 -14.30 18.97 -15.53
CA PHE A 387 -14.28 20.20 -14.74
C PHE A 387 -12.91 20.85 -14.54
N PRO A 388 -11.82 20.12 -14.21
CA PRO A 388 -10.47 20.68 -14.18
C PRO A 388 -10.09 21.43 -15.47
N SER A 389 -10.33 20.83 -16.64
CA SER A 389 -10.01 21.41 -17.94
C SER A 389 -10.92 22.58 -18.32
N LEU A 390 -12.21 22.55 -17.96
CA LEU A 390 -13.09 23.71 -18.13
C LEU A 390 -12.62 24.88 -17.24
N GLY A 391 -12.28 24.60 -15.98
CA GLY A 391 -11.76 25.60 -15.03
C GLY A 391 -10.46 26.26 -15.50
N THR A 392 -9.61 25.55 -16.24
CA THR A 392 -8.34 26.07 -16.77
C THR A 392 -8.49 27.26 -17.74
N HIS A 393 -9.69 27.45 -18.31
CA HIS A 393 -10.00 28.59 -19.20
C HIS A 393 -10.26 29.90 -18.45
N LEU A 394 -10.61 29.84 -17.16
CA LEU A 394 -11.00 30.99 -16.36
C LEU A 394 -9.75 31.74 -15.86
N LYS A 395 -9.39 32.82 -16.55
CA LYS A 395 -8.28 33.71 -16.17
C LYS A 395 -8.71 34.70 -15.09
N GLU A 396 -8.17 34.53 -13.89
CA GLU A 396 -8.38 35.45 -12.74
C GLU A 396 -9.87 35.76 -12.45
N VAL A 397 -10.71 34.73 -12.62
CA VAL A 397 -12.15 34.78 -12.30
C VAL A 397 -12.37 34.28 -10.89
N GLU A 398 -12.98 35.12 -10.04
CA GLU A 398 -13.24 34.84 -8.63
C GLU A 398 -14.74 34.73 -8.36
N PHE A 399 -15.12 33.79 -7.50
CA PHE A 399 -16.49 33.58 -7.02
C PHE A 399 -16.52 33.72 -5.50
N GLU A 400 -17.56 34.33 -4.95
CA GLU A 400 -17.70 34.53 -3.50
C GLU A 400 -18.46 33.34 -2.85
N TYR A 401 -17.82 32.66 -1.90
CA TYR A 401 -18.38 31.52 -1.18
C TYR A 401 -19.24 31.97 0.01
N THR A 402 -19.87 31.01 0.70
CA THR A 402 -20.88 31.26 1.75
C THR A 402 -20.37 31.98 3.00
N ASP A 403 -19.05 31.99 3.17
CA ASP A 403 -18.27 32.64 4.23
C ASP A 403 -17.62 33.97 3.78
N TYR A 404 -17.97 34.44 2.57
CA TYR A 404 -17.43 35.62 1.89
C TYR A 404 -15.94 35.51 1.49
N VAL A 405 -15.36 34.30 1.52
CA VAL A 405 -14.05 34.05 0.92
C VAL A 405 -14.19 33.92 -0.60
N LYS A 406 -13.25 34.51 -1.35
CA LYS A 406 -13.22 34.39 -2.80
C LYS A 406 -12.39 33.19 -3.25
N HIS A 407 -12.93 32.39 -4.15
CA HIS A 407 -12.26 31.25 -4.76
C HIS A 407 -12.16 31.42 -6.27
N GLU A 408 -11.05 30.98 -6.86
CA GLU A 408 -10.93 30.76 -8.30
C GLU A 408 -11.35 29.32 -8.64
N ALA A 409 -11.46 28.99 -9.92
CA ALA A 409 -11.91 27.68 -10.40
C ALA A 409 -10.87 26.55 -10.26
N THR A 410 -10.20 26.44 -9.09
CA THR A 410 -9.29 25.33 -8.80
C THR A 410 -10.09 24.03 -8.69
N LEU A 411 -9.91 23.15 -9.66
CA LEU A 411 -10.62 21.89 -9.78
C LEU A 411 -9.62 20.77 -10.07
N MET A 412 -9.64 19.73 -9.23
CA MET A 412 -8.74 18.58 -9.28
C MET A 412 -9.58 17.30 -9.25
N ASN A 413 -9.30 16.34 -10.13
CA ASN A 413 -10.08 15.11 -10.23
C ASN A 413 -9.21 13.84 -10.35
N CYS A 414 -9.57 12.80 -9.60
CA CYS A 414 -8.94 11.49 -9.61
C CYS A 414 -9.97 10.39 -9.93
N LEU A 415 -9.84 9.77 -11.11
CA LEU A 415 -10.62 8.61 -11.54
C LEU A 415 -9.98 7.32 -11.02
N MET A 416 -10.58 6.73 -9.99
CA MET A 416 -10.16 5.46 -9.38
C MET A 416 -11.15 4.36 -9.77
N ALA A 417 -10.72 3.44 -10.63
CA ALA A 417 -11.54 2.31 -11.09
C ALA A 417 -10.67 1.08 -11.39
N HIS A 418 -11.25 -0.11 -11.53
CA HIS A 418 -10.48 -1.35 -11.69
C HIS A 418 -9.61 -1.43 -12.96
N THR A 419 -8.69 -2.41 -12.96
CA THR A 419 -7.82 -2.69 -14.11
C THR A 419 -8.67 -3.09 -15.31
N GLY A 420 -8.34 -2.60 -16.51
CA GLY A 420 -9.14 -2.86 -17.72
C GLY A 420 -10.46 -2.07 -17.84
N ALA A 421 -10.96 -1.42 -16.78
CA ALA A 421 -12.27 -0.75 -16.72
C ALA A 421 -12.48 0.47 -17.66
N GLY A 422 -11.64 0.71 -18.67
CA GLY A 422 -11.86 1.76 -19.67
C GLY A 422 -11.58 3.19 -19.21
N LYS A 423 -10.71 3.39 -18.21
CA LYS A 423 -10.38 4.71 -17.62
C LYS A 423 -9.94 5.81 -18.61
N GLY A 424 -9.55 5.46 -19.84
CA GLY A 424 -9.31 6.41 -20.92
C GLY A 424 -10.58 7.07 -21.50
N CYS A 425 -11.77 6.76 -20.97
CA CYS A 425 -13.04 7.35 -21.40
C CYS A 425 -13.08 8.89 -21.27
N ILE A 426 -12.22 9.47 -20.43
CA ILE A 426 -12.13 10.93 -20.20
C ILE A 426 -11.25 11.65 -21.23
N ASP A 427 -10.45 10.91 -22.00
CA ASP A 427 -9.41 11.47 -22.88
C ASP A 427 -9.98 12.26 -24.06
N GLU A 428 -11.03 11.74 -24.72
CA GLU A 428 -11.68 12.44 -25.83
C GLU A 428 -12.32 13.76 -25.37
N PRO A 429 -13.25 13.81 -24.37
CA PRO A 429 -13.83 15.07 -23.90
C PRO A 429 -12.79 16.11 -23.47
N ILE A 430 -11.78 15.70 -22.70
CA ILE A 430 -10.72 16.61 -22.22
C ILE A 430 -9.91 17.19 -23.38
N ARG A 431 -9.60 16.40 -24.42
CA ARG A 431 -8.82 16.89 -25.55
C ARG A 431 -9.55 17.98 -26.34
N HIS A 432 -10.86 17.80 -26.57
CA HIS A 432 -11.68 18.79 -27.26
C HIS A 432 -11.88 20.06 -26.41
N ILE A 433 -12.08 19.93 -25.09
CA ILE A 433 -12.11 21.09 -24.18
C ILE A 433 -10.80 21.88 -24.22
N MET A 434 -9.65 21.20 -24.25
CA MET A 434 -8.32 21.84 -24.21
C MET A 434 -7.77 22.21 -25.60
N ALA A 435 -8.57 22.16 -26.68
CA ALA A 435 -8.05 22.23 -28.05
C ALA A 435 -7.44 23.59 -28.43
N ASP A 436 -8.03 24.69 -27.95
CA ASP A 436 -7.55 26.06 -28.17
C ASP A 436 -6.30 26.36 -27.32
N ILE A 437 -6.25 25.86 -26.08
CA ILE A 437 -5.08 25.91 -25.20
C ILE A 437 -3.91 25.18 -25.89
N LYS A 438 -4.11 23.94 -26.33
CA LYS A 438 -3.10 23.15 -27.05
C LYS A 438 -2.57 23.86 -28.30
N ALA A 439 -3.43 24.56 -29.03
CA ALA A 439 -3.02 25.35 -30.20
C ALA A 439 -2.13 26.55 -29.83
N ARG A 440 -2.42 27.26 -28.73
CA ARG A 440 -1.57 28.34 -28.20
C ARG A 440 -0.24 27.81 -27.65
N ASP A 441 -0.32 26.76 -26.83
CA ASP A 441 0.83 26.15 -26.16
C ASP A 441 1.82 25.53 -27.16
N ALA A 442 1.35 25.00 -28.30
CA ALA A 442 2.20 24.50 -29.36
C ALA A 442 3.11 25.60 -29.97
N GLU A 443 2.55 26.79 -30.22
CA GLU A 443 3.32 27.93 -30.73
C GLU A 443 4.32 28.45 -29.68
N ASN A 444 3.89 28.59 -28.42
CA ASN A 444 4.78 29.05 -27.35
C ASN A 444 5.87 28.01 -27.03
N THR A 445 5.57 26.71 -27.16
CA THR A 445 6.58 25.64 -27.06
C THR A 445 7.56 25.67 -28.23
N ARG A 446 7.12 26.01 -29.46
CA ARG A 446 8.02 26.25 -30.60
C ARG A 446 8.97 27.42 -30.31
N ARG A 447 8.44 28.56 -29.87
CA ARG A 447 9.22 29.76 -29.49
C ARG A 447 10.24 29.44 -28.38
N GLU A 448 9.85 28.66 -27.37
CA GLU A 448 10.78 28.22 -26.32
C GLU A 448 11.85 27.26 -26.84
N ALA A 449 11.50 26.32 -27.73
CA ALA A 449 12.43 25.36 -28.32
C ALA A 449 13.46 26.04 -29.24
N GLU A 450 13.08 27.09 -29.96
CA GLU A 450 13.98 27.91 -30.77
C GLU A 450 14.97 28.69 -29.90
N TRP A 451 14.50 29.36 -28.83
CA TRP A 451 15.37 29.98 -27.83
C TRP A 451 16.32 28.98 -27.17
N LYS A 452 15.85 27.78 -26.80
CA LYS A 452 16.69 26.70 -26.25
C LYS A 452 17.80 26.29 -27.22
N LYS A 453 17.50 26.14 -28.52
CA LYS A 453 18.49 25.84 -29.57
C LYS A 453 19.51 26.97 -29.74
N ASP A 454 19.08 28.23 -29.69
CA ASP A 454 19.98 29.38 -29.84
C ASP A 454 20.92 29.58 -28.64
N CYS A 455 20.42 29.35 -27.42
CA CYS A 455 21.26 29.25 -26.23
C CYS A 455 22.33 28.16 -26.35
N GLN A 456 21.99 26.98 -26.91
CA GLN A 456 22.95 25.88 -27.13
C GLN A 456 24.02 26.20 -28.19
N LYS A 457 23.74 27.06 -29.17
CA LYS A 457 24.72 27.49 -30.20
C LYS A 457 25.82 28.43 -29.64
N LYS A 458 25.64 28.99 -28.44
CA LYS A 458 26.56 29.97 -27.84
C LYS A 458 27.35 29.36 -26.68
N GLY A 459 28.68 29.47 -26.75
CA GLY A 459 29.57 29.03 -25.67
C GLY A 459 29.34 29.83 -24.37
N ALA A 460 29.57 29.19 -23.22
CA ALA A 460 29.15 29.63 -21.89
C ALA A 460 29.65 31.03 -21.41
N ASN A 461 30.61 31.63 -22.11
CA ASN A 461 31.19 32.94 -21.79
C ASN A 461 30.71 34.07 -22.73
N LYS A 462 29.58 33.89 -23.43
CA LYS A 462 28.91 34.96 -24.20
C LYS A 462 27.59 35.36 -23.54
N ASP A 463 27.10 36.56 -23.86
CA ASP A 463 25.88 37.13 -23.26
C ASP A 463 24.70 36.15 -23.30
N LYS A 464 24.13 35.90 -22.12
CA LYS A 464 22.97 35.01 -21.96
C LYS A 464 21.80 35.61 -22.71
N GLN A 465 21.34 34.89 -23.73
CA GLN A 465 20.23 35.32 -24.58
C GLN A 465 18.95 35.37 -23.74
N VAL A 466 18.37 36.57 -23.60
CA VAL A 466 17.17 36.82 -22.79
C VAL A 466 16.07 35.85 -23.20
N ARG A 467 15.37 35.30 -22.20
CA ARG A 467 14.25 34.38 -22.44
C ARG A 467 13.07 35.16 -23.03
N PRO A 468 12.40 34.65 -24.09
CA PRO A 468 11.29 35.37 -24.71
C PRO A 468 10.16 35.67 -23.72
N GLU A 469 9.63 36.88 -23.78
CA GLU A 469 8.44 37.29 -23.02
C GLU A 469 7.16 36.72 -23.66
N GLY A 470 6.08 36.61 -22.88
CA GLY A 470 4.81 36.06 -23.35
C GLY A 470 4.86 34.57 -23.71
N LEU A 471 5.58 33.75 -22.94
CA LEU A 471 5.67 32.29 -23.10
C LEU A 471 4.61 31.53 -22.27
N VAL A 472 3.36 32.01 -22.30
CA VAL A 472 2.22 31.37 -21.65
C VAL A 472 2.06 29.94 -22.19
N ILE A 473 2.32 28.94 -21.35
CA ILE A 473 2.16 27.51 -21.65
C ILE A 473 1.36 26.90 -20.50
N GLN A 474 0.11 26.54 -20.76
CA GLN A 474 -0.82 26.07 -19.74
C GLN A 474 -0.74 24.55 -19.53
N GLU A 475 -0.75 23.74 -20.58
CA GLU A 475 -0.58 22.29 -20.46
C GLU A 475 0.89 21.93 -20.18
N ILE A 476 1.11 21.19 -19.10
CA ILE A 476 2.44 20.87 -18.58
C ILE A 476 2.64 19.35 -18.40
N ASP A 477 3.88 18.92 -18.57
CA ASP A 477 4.30 17.53 -18.40
C ASP A 477 4.48 17.17 -16.90
N PRO A 478 4.08 15.97 -16.43
CA PRO A 478 4.37 15.52 -15.06
C PRO A 478 5.85 15.43 -14.69
N ASP A 479 6.75 15.12 -15.63
CA ASP A 479 8.17 14.92 -15.35
C ASP A 479 8.94 16.25 -15.29
N MET A 480 8.58 17.11 -14.33
CA MET A 480 9.24 18.40 -14.13
C MET A 480 9.68 18.70 -12.70
N THR A 481 10.87 19.28 -12.58
CA THR A 481 11.41 19.71 -11.29
C THR A 481 10.62 20.88 -10.69
N LYS A 482 10.56 21.01 -9.35
CA LYS A 482 9.85 22.13 -8.69
C LYS A 482 10.22 23.52 -9.25
N PRO A 483 11.49 23.86 -9.51
CA PRO A 483 11.84 25.14 -10.12
C PRO A 483 11.18 25.36 -11.50
N ALA A 484 11.13 24.32 -12.35
CA ALA A 484 10.47 24.40 -13.65
C ALA A 484 8.95 24.61 -13.52
N LEU A 485 8.29 23.93 -12.58
CA LEU A 485 6.87 24.14 -12.30
C LEU A 485 6.58 25.56 -11.80
N VAL A 486 7.41 26.08 -10.89
CA VAL A 486 7.30 27.47 -10.41
C VAL A 486 7.47 28.45 -11.57
N THR A 487 8.46 28.25 -12.45
CA THR A 487 8.62 29.07 -13.66
C THR A 487 7.42 28.97 -14.61
N ARG A 488 6.82 27.80 -14.82
CA ARG A 488 5.60 27.66 -15.63
C ARG A 488 4.40 28.40 -15.04
N MET A 489 4.22 28.37 -13.73
CA MET A 489 3.15 29.11 -13.05
C MET A 489 3.35 30.64 -13.09
N ASP A 490 4.60 31.10 -13.06
CA ASP A 490 4.97 32.52 -13.18
C ASP A 490 4.76 33.03 -14.62
N GLU A 491 5.20 32.24 -15.61
CA GLU A 491 5.07 32.50 -17.05
C GLU A 491 3.65 32.30 -17.60
N ALA A 492 2.73 31.71 -16.80
CA ALA A 492 1.34 31.55 -17.19
C ALA A 492 0.54 32.86 -17.20
N GLU A 493 1.12 34.01 -16.82
CA GLU A 493 0.48 35.33 -16.84
C GLU A 493 -0.92 35.34 -16.20
N GLY A 494 -1.07 34.62 -15.09
CA GLY A 494 -2.31 34.50 -14.33
C GLY A 494 -3.33 33.47 -14.84
N HIS A 495 -3.04 32.77 -15.94
CA HIS A 495 -3.78 31.56 -16.33
C HIS A 495 -3.50 30.39 -15.37
N PHE A 496 -4.39 29.40 -15.36
CA PHE A 496 -4.12 28.10 -14.72
C PHE A 496 -3.18 27.26 -15.58
N VAL A 497 -2.24 26.56 -14.93
CA VAL A 497 -1.51 25.44 -15.55
C VAL A 497 -2.25 24.12 -15.27
N TYR A 498 -2.15 23.18 -16.22
CA TYR A 498 -2.95 21.96 -16.28
C TYR A 498 -2.11 20.73 -16.59
N VAL A 499 -2.39 19.61 -15.89
CA VAL A 499 -1.81 18.29 -16.22
C VAL A 499 -2.87 17.19 -16.24
N LYS A 500 -2.71 16.21 -17.14
CA LYS A 500 -3.53 15.01 -17.23
C LYS A 500 -2.66 13.76 -17.09
N LEU A 501 -2.88 12.99 -16.03
CA LEU A 501 -2.10 11.78 -15.71
C LEU A 501 -2.86 10.51 -16.04
N ASN A 502 -2.16 9.52 -16.61
CA ASN A 502 -2.72 8.18 -16.83
C ASN A 502 -2.59 7.29 -15.58
N GLU A 503 -1.65 7.60 -14.69
CA GLU A 503 -1.47 6.99 -13.37
C GLU A 503 -1.15 8.08 -12.33
N ILE A 504 -1.74 8.00 -11.13
CA ILE A 504 -1.55 9.00 -10.06
C ILE A 504 -0.09 9.05 -9.55
N ASP A 505 0.63 7.92 -9.64
CA ASP A 505 2.02 7.79 -9.18
C ASP A 505 3.02 8.65 -9.99
N LEU A 506 2.62 9.20 -11.14
CA LEU A 506 3.40 10.22 -11.86
C LEU A 506 3.56 11.52 -11.07
N PHE A 507 2.66 11.85 -10.13
CA PHE A 507 2.88 12.95 -9.17
C PHE A 507 4.12 12.74 -8.28
N GLU A 508 4.64 11.52 -8.19
CA GLU A 508 5.90 11.28 -7.49
C GLU A 508 7.12 11.88 -8.20
N GLN A 509 7.04 12.21 -9.49
CA GLN A 509 8.09 12.94 -10.22
C GLN A 509 8.22 14.39 -9.72
N LEU A 510 7.11 14.99 -9.25
CA LEU A 510 7.10 16.30 -8.57
C LEU A 510 7.60 16.24 -7.11
N LYS A 511 8.20 15.13 -6.65
CA LYS A 511 8.80 15.04 -5.30
C LYS A 511 10.05 15.90 -5.17
N GLY A 512 9.90 17.05 -4.51
CA GLY A 512 11.02 17.72 -3.84
C GLY A 512 11.64 16.87 -2.73
N GLN A 513 12.77 17.34 -2.17
CA GLN A 513 13.66 16.62 -1.24
C GLN A 513 12.98 15.97 -0.01
N THR A 514 11.77 16.41 0.38
CA THR A 514 11.00 15.89 1.52
C THR A 514 9.96 14.84 1.17
N GLY A 515 9.78 14.48 -0.11
CA GLY A 515 8.88 13.41 -0.56
C GLY A 515 7.37 13.71 -0.48
N LYS A 516 6.91 14.67 0.34
CA LYS A 516 5.48 15.09 0.47
C LYS A 516 5.07 16.26 -0.45
N GLN A 517 5.92 16.72 -1.37
CA GLN A 517 5.74 18.01 -2.07
C GLN A 517 4.49 18.08 -2.97
N HIS A 518 4.11 17.02 -3.68
CA HIS A 518 2.89 17.01 -4.51
C HIS A 518 1.62 17.12 -3.65
N PHE A 519 1.57 16.52 -2.46
CA PHE A 519 0.43 16.69 -1.55
C PHE A 519 0.33 18.12 -1.03
N GLN A 520 1.47 18.77 -0.74
CA GLN A 520 1.48 20.18 -0.38
C GLN A 520 0.98 21.06 -1.55
N LEU A 521 1.38 20.75 -2.79
CA LEU A 521 0.89 21.43 -4.01
C LEU A 521 -0.63 21.26 -4.18
N MET A 522 -1.18 20.05 -3.97
CA MET A 522 -2.63 19.81 -4.01
C MET A 522 -3.38 20.62 -2.95
N CYS A 523 -2.82 20.79 -1.75
CA CYS A 523 -3.41 21.67 -0.73
C CYS A 523 -3.34 23.15 -1.13
N LEU A 524 -2.15 23.63 -1.53
CA LEU A 524 -1.92 25.03 -1.91
C LEU A 524 -2.72 25.45 -3.16
N ALA A 525 -3.03 24.54 -4.08
CA ALA A 525 -3.85 24.86 -5.25
C ALA A 525 -5.30 25.21 -4.86
N PHE A 526 -5.84 24.50 -3.88
CA PHE A 526 -7.23 24.64 -3.43
C PHE A 526 -7.44 25.82 -2.47
N ASP A 527 -6.45 26.10 -1.63
CA ASP A 527 -6.56 27.08 -0.54
C ASP A 527 -6.43 28.52 -1.10
N PRO A 528 -7.47 29.38 -0.97
CA PRO A 528 -7.51 30.68 -1.66
C PRO A 528 -6.31 31.60 -1.41
N GLY A 529 -5.81 32.19 -2.51
CA GLY A 529 -4.69 33.14 -2.47
C GLY A 529 -3.34 32.54 -2.13
N ALA A 530 -3.23 31.23 -1.94
CA ALA A 530 -1.96 30.58 -1.60
C ALA A 530 -0.95 30.63 -2.76
N GLU A 531 0.33 30.73 -2.41
CA GLU A 531 1.45 30.85 -3.35
C GLU A 531 2.27 29.57 -3.42
N PHE A 532 2.79 29.22 -4.60
CA PHE A 532 3.70 28.10 -4.79
C PHE A 532 5.07 28.55 -5.31
N GLY A 533 6.06 28.65 -4.42
CA GLY A 533 7.39 29.11 -4.79
C GLY A 533 8.44 28.94 -3.70
N GLN A 534 9.58 29.61 -3.86
CA GLN A 534 10.60 29.86 -2.85
C GLN A 534 11.45 31.07 -3.28
N THR A 535 11.69 32.02 -2.38
CA THR A 535 12.67 33.09 -2.60
C THR A 535 14.08 32.56 -2.36
N ARG A 536 14.99 32.65 -3.34
CA ARG A 536 16.37 32.15 -3.23
C ARG A 536 17.40 33.22 -3.63
N ILE A 537 18.55 33.23 -2.95
CA ILE A 537 19.59 34.26 -3.09
C ILE A 537 20.58 33.94 -4.23
N GLY A 538 20.70 32.66 -4.64
CA GLY A 538 21.65 32.23 -5.66
C GLY A 538 21.23 32.64 -7.09
N THR A 539 22.15 33.24 -7.85
CA THR A 539 21.96 33.79 -9.22
C THR A 539 21.61 32.79 -10.33
N GLN A 540 21.38 31.52 -9.99
CA GLN A 540 20.89 30.45 -10.88
C GLN A 540 19.64 29.74 -10.31
N SER A 541 19.08 30.21 -9.20
CA SER A 541 17.83 29.69 -8.65
C SER A 541 16.63 30.42 -9.23
N VAL A 542 15.53 29.70 -9.46
CA VAL A 542 14.22 30.32 -9.66
C VAL A 542 13.79 30.97 -8.35
N THR A 543 13.46 32.26 -8.41
CA THR A 543 13.11 33.12 -7.27
C THR A 543 11.79 33.81 -7.59
N ALA A 544 10.71 33.04 -7.51
CA ALA A 544 9.34 33.45 -7.75
C ALA A 544 8.39 32.78 -6.75
N ARG A 545 7.21 33.36 -6.56
CA ARG A 545 6.12 32.89 -5.68
C ARG A 545 4.74 33.16 -6.31
N PRO A 546 4.43 32.61 -7.50
CA PRO A 546 3.13 32.80 -8.13
C PRO A 546 1.96 32.22 -7.30
N LYS A 547 0.76 32.79 -7.48
CA LYS A 547 -0.52 32.25 -6.96
C LYS A 547 -0.72 30.85 -7.54
N CYS A 548 -1.12 29.88 -6.72
CA CYS A 548 -1.07 28.45 -7.04
C CYS A 548 -2.20 27.96 -7.97
N ARG A 549 -2.32 28.54 -9.17
CA ARG A 549 -3.37 28.22 -10.15
C ARG A 549 -3.07 26.89 -10.88
N PHE A 550 -3.49 25.78 -10.27
CA PHE A 550 -3.17 24.43 -10.73
C PHE A 550 -4.40 23.50 -10.77
N ASN A 551 -4.80 23.11 -11.98
CA ASN A 551 -5.87 22.13 -12.21
C ASN A 551 -5.30 20.82 -12.75
N TRP A 552 -5.93 19.69 -12.44
CA TRP A 552 -5.47 18.41 -12.99
C TRP A 552 -6.53 17.31 -13.03
N ASN A 553 -6.31 16.37 -13.94
CA ASN A 553 -6.96 15.05 -13.97
C ASN A 553 -5.91 13.96 -13.74
N ALA A 554 -6.27 12.91 -13.01
CA ALA A 554 -5.51 11.67 -12.96
C ALA A 554 -6.44 10.46 -13.04
N CYS A 555 -5.94 9.38 -13.64
CA CYS A 555 -6.51 8.04 -13.54
C CYS A 555 -5.64 7.16 -12.65
N THR A 556 -6.20 6.14 -11.98
CA THR A 556 -5.41 5.02 -11.41
C THR A 556 -6.31 3.82 -11.05
N THR A 557 -5.76 2.74 -10.49
CA THR A 557 -6.54 1.65 -9.87
C THR A 557 -6.90 1.96 -8.42
N ILE A 558 -8.04 1.46 -7.92
CA ILE A 558 -8.51 1.77 -6.56
C ILE A 558 -7.45 1.42 -5.50
N GLN A 559 -6.81 0.25 -5.61
CA GLN A 559 -5.72 -0.17 -4.73
C GLN A 559 -4.48 0.75 -4.82
N LYS A 560 -4.07 1.17 -6.03
CA LYS A 560 -2.97 2.14 -6.20
C LYS A 560 -3.31 3.49 -5.57
N GLY A 561 -4.53 4.00 -5.77
CA GLY A 561 -5.00 5.24 -5.18
C GLY A 561 -4.98 5.21 -3.64
N ARG A 562 -5.51 4.14 -3.03
CA ARG A 562 -5.42 3.91 -1.58
C ARG A 562 -3.97 3.88 -1.10
N ARG A 563 -3.09 3.12 -1.76
CA ARG A 563 -1.65 3.09 -1.43
C ARG A 563 -0.99 4.46 -1.55
N PHE A 564 -1.31 5.25 -2.59
CA PHE A 564 -0.75 6.59 -2.81
C PHE A 564 -1.18 7.57 -1.70
N PHE A 565 -2.47 7.65 -1.39
CA PHE A 565 -2.99 8.59 -0.37
C PHE A 565 -2.84 8.11 1.08
N SER A 566 -2.46 6.85 1.33
CA SER A 566 -2.30 6.24 2.67
C SER A 566 -1.47 7.05 3.68
N ARG A 567 -0.52 7.88 3.21
CA ARG A 567 0.35 8.71 4.07
C ARG A 567 -0.17 10.13 4.34
N VAL A 568 -1.37 10.43 3.85
CA VAL A 568 -2.03 11.75 3.90
C VAL A 568 -3.56 11.65 4.12
N LEU A 569 -4.02 10.55 4.71
CA LEU A 569 -5.43 10.28 5.02
C LEU A 569 -6.06 11.45 5.81
N THR A 570 -5.37 11.92 6.84
CA THR A 570 -5.77 13.03 7.71
C THR A 570 -5.13 14.38 7.35
N ASP A 571 -3.98 14.39 6.65
CA ASP A 571 -3.25 15.62 6.22
C ASP A 571 -4.06 16.54 5.28
N GLY A 572 -5.17 16.05 4.72
CA GLY A 572 -6.16 16.88 4.02
C GLY A 572 -6.17 16.93 2.47
N PRO A 573 -5.25 16.35 1.68
CA PRO A 573 -5.37 16.31 0.21
C PRO A 573 -6.66 15.62 -0.27
N ILE A 574 -7.05 14.49 0.34
CA ILE A 574 -8.24 13.70 -0.05
C ILE A 574 -9.52 14.55 0.01
N SER A 575 -9.63 15.45 0.99
CA SER A 575 -10.80 16.33 1.10
C SER A 575 -10.93 17.32 -0.07
N ARG A 576 -9.80 17.74 -0.68
CA ARG A 576 -9.70 18.78 -1.73
C ARG A 576 -9.79 18.26 -3.16
N ILE A 577 -9.66 16.96 -3.37
CA ILE A 577 -9.67 16.31 -4.70
C ILE A 577 -11.07 15.74 -4.95
N ASN A 578 -11.63 15.94 -6.14
CA ASN A 578 -12.80 15.17 -6.55
C ASN A 578 -12.40 13.73 -6.87
N PHE A 579 -13.11 12.74 -6.35
CA PHE A 579 -13.00 11.36 -6.78
C PHE A 579 -14.19 10.97 -7.67
N CYS A 580 -13.93 10.08 -8.62
CA CYS A 580 -14.96 9.41 -9.39
C CYS A 580 -14.54 7.97 -9.72
N THR A 581 -15.49 7.14 -10.12
CA THR A 581 -15.26 5.72 -10.44
C THR A 581 -15.92 5.35 -11.78
N ILE A 582 -15.64 4.14 -12.22
CA ILE A 582 -16.40 3.41 -13.23
C ILE A 582 -16.86 2.13 -12.51
N PRO A 583 -18.19 1.84 -12.45
CA PRO A 583 -18.69 0.60 -11.87
C PRO A 583 -18.07 -0.64 -12.53
N GLU A 584 -18.03 -1.75 -11.81
CA GLU A 584 -17.63 -3.02 -12.41
C GLU A 584 -18.64 -3.46 -13.48
N MET A 585 -18.15 -4.20 -14.47
CA MET A 585 -18.98 -4.86 -15.46
C MET A 585 -19.01 -6.35 -15.18
N GLU A 586 -20.13 -6.99 -15.53
CA GLU A 586 -20.23 -8.45 -15.55
C GLU A 586 -19.18 -9.08 -16.47
N ILE A 587 -18.66 -10.24 -16.08
CA ILE A 587 -17.64 -10.96 -16.85
C ILE A 587 -18.25 -11.43 -18.17
N GLY A 588 -17.80 -10.83 -19.28
CA GLY A 588 -18.32 -11.10 -20.62
C GLY A 588 -19.30 -10.04 -21.15
N ALA A 589 -19.52 -8.94 -20.44
CA ALA A 589 -20.25 -7.78 -20.96
C ALA A 589 -19.66 -7.27 -22.29
N GLU A 590 -20.52 -6.83 -23.21
CA GLU A 590 -20.11 -6.34 -24.53
C GLU A 590 -19.21 -5.10 -24.44
N GLN A 591 -18.27 -4.97 -25.38
CA GLN A 591 -17.37 -3.81 -25.39
C GLN A 591 -18.16 -2.52 -25.69
N PRO A 592 -18.14 -1.51 -24.80
CA PRO A 592 -18.92 -0.29 -24.98
C PRO A 592 -18.39 0.56 -26.15
N ILE A 593 -19.27 0.86 -27.09
CA ILE A 593 -18.96 1.60 -28.33
C ILE A 593 -19.13 3.11 -28.10
N TYR A 594 -18.08 3.88 -28.38
CA TYR A 594 -18.10 5.34 -28.28
C TYR A 594 -18.72 6.00 -29.51
N GLY A 595 -19.40 7.13 -29.30
CA GLY A 595 -19.82 8.03 -30.36
C GLY A 595 -18.64 8.82 -30.97
N LYS A 596 -18.83 9.37 -32.17
CA LYS A 596 -17.82 10.20 -32.83
C LYS A 596 -17.96 11.66 -32.43
N TYR A 597 -16.84 12.29 -32.09
CA TYR A 597 -16.74 13.74 -31.97
C TYR A 597 -16.60 14.34 -33.38
N ASP A 598 -17.41 15.35 -33.67
CA ASP A 598 -17.64 15.90 -35.00
C ASP A 598 -17.56 17.43 -35.01
N GLU A 599 -17.43 18.04 -36.19
CA GLU A 599 -17.35 19.51 -36.31
C GLU A 599 -18.57 20.22 -35.68
N ALA A 600 -19.72 19.54 -35.61
CA ALA A 600 -20.91 20.02 -34.91
C ALA A 600 -20.77 19.99 -33.37
N PHE A 601 -20.14 18.95 -32.79
CA PHE A 601 -19.75 18.94 -31.37
C PHE A 601 -18.78 20.09 -31.07
N ASP A 602 -17.76 20.28 -31.91
CA ASP A 602 -16.75 21.33 -31.69
C ASP A 602 -17.35 22.74 -31.82
N ALA A 603 -18.24 22.96 -32.79
CA ALA A 603 -18.96 24.23 -32.93
C ALA A 603 -19.88 24.52 -31.73
N GLU A 604 -20.61 23.52 -31.21
CA GLU A 604 -21.46 23.68 -30.04
C GLU A 604 -20.63 23.89 -28.76
N LEU A 605 -19.52 23.16 -28.60
CA LEU A 605 -18.60 23.28 -27.46
C LEU A 605 -17.92 24.65 -27.44
N LYS A 606 -17.52 25.17 -28.61
CA LYS A 606 -16.82 26.46 -28.73
C LYS A 606 -17.58 27.60 -28.05
N THR A 607 -18.90 27.66 -28.16
CA THR A 607 -19.69 28.71 -27.48
C THR A 607 -19.53 28.69 -25.96
N TYR A 608 -19.40 27.53 -25.34
CA TYR A 608 -19.16 27.41 -23.90
C TYR A 608 -17.72 27.78 -23.52
N ILE A 609 -16.73 27.46 -24.36
CA ILE A 609 -15.32 27.83 -24.16
C ILE A 609 -15.13 29.34 -24.34
N ASP A 610 -15.71 29.95 -25.38
CA ASP A 610 -15.68 31.39 -25.61
C ASP A 610 -16.23 32.17 -24.40
N ASN A 611 -17.35 31.71 -23.82
CA ASN A 611 -17.92 32.29 -22.60
C ASN A 611 -16.94 32.21 -21.41
N LEU A 612 -16.33 31.05 -21.17
CA LEU A 612 -15.33 30.87 -20.09
C LEU A 612 -14.10 31.78 -20.27
N VAL A 613 -13.58 31.90 -21.51
CA VAL A 613 -12.42 32.75 -21.84
C VAL A 613 -12.76 34.25 -21.77
N SER A 614 -14.02 34.63 -22.00
CA SER A 614 -14.47 36.03 -21.90
C SER A 614 -14.66 36.54 -20.47
N ALA A 615 -14.83 35.65 -19.49
CA ALA A 615 -15.08 35.99 -18.10
C ALA A 615 -13.82 36.52 -17.39
N HIS A 616 -13.99 37.51 -16.51
CA HIS A 616 -12.90 38.18 -15.82
C HIS A 616 -13.38 38.80 -14.50
N GLY A 617 -12.53 38.80 -13.46
CA GLY A 617 -12.82 39.42 -12.17
C GLY A 617 -13.87 38.66 -11.34
N VAL A 618 -14.61 39.37 -10.49
CA VAL A 618 -15.57 38.74 -9.57
C VAL A 618 -16.91 38.50 -10.29
N VAL A 619 -17.34 37.23 -10.34
CA VAL A 619 -18.65 36.85 -10.91
C VAL A 619 -19.62 36.50 -9.79
N ASP A 620 -20.70 37.27 -9.69
CA ASP A 620 -21.82 36.94 -8.81
C ASP A 620 -22.67 35.79 -9.39
N CYS A 621 -23.02 34.84 -8.54
CA CYS A 621 -23.96 33.76 -8.83
C CYS A 621 -24.82 33.46 -7.59
N PRO A 622 -25.89 34.25 -7.35
CA PRO A 622 -26.73 34.11 -6.15
C PRO A 622 -27.39 32.74 -6.02
N GLN A 623 -27.61 32.05 -7.15
CA GLN A 623 -28.13 30.70 -7.23
C GLN A 623 -27.12 29.66 -6.74
N ALA A 624 -25.84 29.76 -7.14
CA ALA A 624 -24.79 28.88 -6.63
C ALA A 624 -24.55 29.11 -5.12
N PHE A 625 -24.55 30.37 -4.66
CA PHE A 625 -24.43 30.72 -3.25
C PHE A 625 -25.58 30.12 -2.40
N LYS A 626 -26.83 30.23 -2.86
CA LYS A 626 -28.00 29.61 -2.21
C LYS A 626 -27.92 28.08 -2.21
N LEU A 627 -27.47 27.49 -3.32
CA LEU A 627 -27.27 26.05 -3.42
C LEU A 627 -26.19 25.56 -2.45
N ALA A 628 -25.06 26.27 -2.33
CA ALA A 628 -24.00 25.92 -1.39
C ALA A 628 -24.50 25.87 0.07
N LYS A 629 -25.29 26.85 0.52
CA LYS A 629 -25.90 26.82 1.87
C LYS A 629 -26.85 25.64 2.05
N LYS A 630 -27.69 25.36 1.04
CA LYS A 630 -28.59 24.21 1.06
C LYS A 630 -27.83 22.87 1.14
N LEU A 631 -26.71 22.73 0.42
CA LEU A 631 -25.85 21.53 0.46
C LEU A 631 -25.09 21.41 1.80
N GLN A 632 -24.74 22.53 2.45
CA GLN A 632 -24.21 22.53 3.83
C GLN A 632 -25.25 22.03 4.83
N GLU A 633 -26.50 22.48 4.72
CA GLU A 633 -27.61 22.03 5.56
C GLU A 633 -27.91 20.53 5.34
N GLU A 634 -28.01 20.08 4.08
CA GLU A 634 -28.21 18.67 3.71
C GLU A 634 -27.09 17.75 4.23
N CYS A 635 -25.81 18.13 4.07
CA CYS A 635 -24.69 17.35 4.60
C CYS A 635 -24.62 17.36 6.12
N ALA A 636 -24.94 18.49 6.77
CA ALA A 636 -24.94 18.59 8.23
C ALA A 636 -26.11 17.83 8.87
N GLU A 637 -27.26 17.74 8.21
CA GLU A 637 -28.35 16.86 8.64
C GLU A 637 -27.95 15.39 8.51
N PHE A 638 -27.40 14.97 7.35
CA PHE A 638 -26.91 13.60 7.17
C PHE A 638 -25.87 13.22 8.23
N ALA A 639 -24.85 14.06 8.45
CA ALA A 639 -23.81 13.82 9.47
C ALA A 639 -24.37 13.72 10.90
N ARG A 640 -25.39 14.52 11.25
CA ARG A 640 -26.07 14.40 12.56
C ARG A 640 -26.87 13.10 12.70
N LEU A 641 -27.43 12.58 11.61
CA LEU A 641 -28.24 11.35 11.62
C LEU A 641 -27.38 10.08 11.54
N SER A 642 -26.26 10.11 10.82
CA SER A 642 -25.30 9.00 10.74
C SER A 642 -24.30 8.94 11.91
N GLN A 643 -24.03 10.09 12.55
CA GLN A 643 -22.92 10.29 13.50
C GLN A 643 -21.52 10.02 12.89
N ASP A 644 -21.41 10.07 11.55
CA ASP A 644 -20.16 9.83 10.83
C ASP A 644 -19.29 11.10 10.74
N GLU A 645 -18.29 11.18 11.61
CA GLU A 645 -17.32 12.29 11.62
C GLU A 645 -16.40 12.29 10.38
N THR A 646 -16.12 11.13 9.78
CA THR A 646 -15.27 11.04 8.58
C THR A 646 -16.01 11.65 7.38
N TYR A 647 -17.28 11.29 7.19
CA TYR A 647 -18.17 11.92 6.21
C TYR A 647 -18.29 13.43 6.46
N TRP A 648 -18.52 13.85 7.71
CA TRP A 648 -18.64 15.26 8.08
C TRP A 648 -17.39 16.06 7.68
N ASN A 649 -16.21 15.60 8.09
CA ASN A 649 -14.94 16.26 7.80
C ASN A 649 -14.61 16.30 6.30
N LEU A 650 -15.02 15.29 5.53
CA LEU A 650 -14.88 15.28 4.07
C LEU A 650 -15.89 16.21 3.36
N SER A 651 -17.10 16.37 3.90
CA SER A 651 -18.20 17.15 3.30
C SER A 651 -17.83 18.62 3.07
N HIS A 652 -17.13 19.26 4.01
CA HIS A 652 -16.83 20.69 3.97
C HIS A 652 -16.16 21.14 2.66
N ARG A 653 -15.14 20.41 2.19
CA ARG A 653 -14.43 20.74 0.95
C ARG A 653 -15.07 20.13 -0.29
N ALA A 654 -15.80 19.02 -0.15
CA ALA A 654 -16.61 18.47 -1.23
C ALA A 654 -17.73 19.45 -1.65
N ILE A 655 -18.35 20.17 -0.72
CA ILE A 655 -19.35 21.21 -1.03
C ILE A 655 -18.72 22.37 -1.80
N VAL A 656 -17.51 22.82 -1.44
CA VAL A 656 -16.76 23.84 -2.20
C VAL A 656 -16.48 23.37 -3.63
N ILE A 657 -16.05 22.11 -3.82
CA ILE A 657 -15.86 21.50 -5.15
C ILE A 657 -17.17 21.53 -5.94
N ALA A 658 -18.27 21.09 -5.34
CA ALA A 658 -19.59 21.05 -5.98
C ALA A 658 -20.09 22.46 -6.37
N TRP A 659 -19.91 23.45 -5.49
CA TRP A 659 -20.22 24.85 -5.75
C TRP A 659 -19.35 25.45 -6.87
N LEU A 660 -18.03 25.17 -6.90
CA LEU A 660 -17.17 25.60 -8.02
C LEU A 660 -17.62 25.00 -9.36
N LYS A 661 -18.10 23.74 -9.39
CA LYS A 661 -18.72 23.16 -10.60
C LYS A 661 -19.98 23.93 -11.02
N ALA A 662 -20.81 24.37 -10.08
CA ALA A 662 -21.99 25.20 -10.36
C ALA A 662 -21.59 26.54 -10.99
N CYS A 663 -20.56 27.19 -10.45
CA CYS A 663 -20.01 28.45 -10.96
C CYS A 663 -19.42 28.31 -12.37
N VAL A 664 -18.64 27.24 -12.63
CA VAL A 664 -18.10 26.94 -13.97
C VAL A 664 -19.22 26.70 -14.99
N LEU A 665 -20.27 25.94 -14.63
CA LEU A 665 -21.43 25.73 -15.51
C LEU A 665 -22.21 27.01 -15.78
N TYR A 666 -22.38 27.86 -14.77
CA TYR A 666 -23.06 29.15 -14.89
C TYR A 666 -22.31 30.10 -15.84
N VAL A 667 -21.00 30.26 -15.68
CA VAL A 667 -20.17 31.10 -16.58
C VAL A 667 -20.14 30.53 -17.99
N ALA A 668 -19.92 29.22 -18.15
CA ALA A 668 -19.91 28.58 -19.48
C ALA A 668 -21.25 28.76 -20.24
N ASN A 669 -22.38 28.77 -19.52
CA ASN A 669 -23.70 29.08 -20.09
C ASN A 669 -23.99 30.61 -20.13
N GLY A 670 -22.95 31.45 -20.28
CA GLY A 670 -23.09 32.90 -20.48
C GLY A 670 -23.64 33.65 -19.27
N CYS A 671 -23.26 33.22 -18.06
CA CYS A 671 -23.82 33.70 -16.78
C CYS A 671 -25.35 33.55 -16.70
N GLN A 672 -25.90 32.46 -17.25
CA GLN A 672 -27.31 32.09 -17.10
C GLN A 672 -27.47 30.79 -16.33
N TRP A 673 -28.37 30.76 -15.36
CA TRP A 673 -28.61 29.60 -14.50
C TRP A 673 -29.62 28.63 -15.12
N GLU A 674 -29.21 27.38 -15.34
CA GLU A 674 -30.14 26.29 -15.69
C GLU A 674 -30.62 25.57 -14.42
N LYS A 675 -31.91 25.24 -14.32
CA LYS A 675 -32.44 24.49 -13.15
C LYS A 675 -31.74 23.14 -12.94
N THR A 676 -31.32 22.50 -14.04
CA THR A 676 -30.53 21.26 -14.08
C THR A 676 -29.16 21.35 -13.38
N ILE A 677 -28.64 22.56 -13.13
CA ILE A 677 -27.39 22.74 -12.35
C ILE A 677 -27.59 22.30 -10.90
N GLU A 678 -28.73 22.58 -10.25
CA GLU A 678 -28.97 22.14 -8.86
C GLU A 678 -28.97 20.61 -8.75
N ASP A 679 -29.75 19.93 -9.60
CA ASP A 679 -29.90 18.47 -9.55
C ASP A 679 -28.55 17.77 -9.84
N PHE A 680 -27.80 18.26 -10.84
CA PHE A 680 -26.49 17.73 -11.19
C PHE A 680 -25.42 18.00 -10.14
N VAL A 681 -25.40 19.18 -9.53
CA VAL A 681 -24.39 19.55 -8.52
C VAL A 681 -24.64 18.83 -7.20
N ARG A 682 -25.91 18.66 -6.78
CA ARG A 682 -26.26 17.80 -5.63
C ARG A 682 -25.81 16.37 -5.85
N TRP A 683 -26.13 15.78 -7.02
CA TRP A 683 -25.66 14.44 -7.37
C TRP A 683 -24.13 14.35 -7.35
N SER A 684 -23.43 15.32 -7.95
CA SER A 684 -21.98 15.29 -8.07
C SER A 684 -21.29 15.41 -6.70
N LEU A 685 -21.88 16.12 -5.74
CA LEU A 685 -21.45 16.12 -4.33
C LEU A 685 -21.63 14.75 -3.68
N GLN A 686 -22.81 14.15 -3.82
CA GLN A 686 -23.14 12.85 -3.23
C GLN A 686 -22.28 11.73 -3.82
N TYR A 687 -22.00 11.77 -5.12
CA TYR A 687 -21.13 10.82 -5.83
C TYR A 687 -19.66 10.96 -5.42
N ASP A 688 -19.16 12.19 -5.27
CA ASP A 688 -17.80 12.48 -4.78
C ASP A 688 -17.61 12.02 -3.32
N LEU A 689 -18.58 12.31 -2.44
CA LEU A 689 -18.55 11.85 -1.05
C LEU A 689 -18.67 10.33 -0.94
N TRP A 690 -19.55 9.69 -1.71
CA TRP A 690 -19.61 8.23 -1.81
C TRP A 690 -18.25 7.65 -2.22
N CYS A 691 -17.59 8.22 -3.25
CA CYS A 691 -16.26 7.76 -3.68
C CYS A 691 -15.22 7.90 -2.55
N LYS A 692 -15.20 9.04 -1.86
CA LYS A 692 -14.26 9.27 -0.74
C LYS A 692 -14.49 8.27 0.40
N MET A 693 -15.75 8.00 0.76
CA MET A 693 -16.07 7.04 1.83
C MET A 693 -15.74 5.60 1.45
N GLN A 694 -16.09 5.15 0.24
CA GLN A 694 -15.78 3.79 -0.22
C GLN A 694 -14.27 3.56 -0.40
N PHE A 695 -13.52 4.57 -0.85
CA PHE A 695 -12.09 4.41 -1.07
C PHE A 695 -11.23 4.66 0.16
N PHE A 696 -11.63 5.56 1.07
CA PHE A 696 -10.77 6.00 2.17
C PHE A 696 -11.46 6.07 3.53
N GLY A 697 -12.78 5.90 3.64
CA GLY A 697 -13.54 6.11 4.89
C GLY A 697 -12.99 5.33 6.08
N ALA A 698 -12.94 4.00 5.95
CA ALA A 698 -12.39 3.13 6.99
C ALA A 698 -10.87 3.32 7.23
N ASP A 699 -10.11 3.73 6.20
CA ASP A 699 -8.68 4.04 6.34
C ASP A 699 -8.48 5.33 7.17
N ILE A 700 -9.32 6.35 6.95
CA ILE A 700 -9.32 7.63 7.69
C ILE A 700 -9.82 7.44 9.12
N GLU A 701 -10.93 6.73 9.32
CA GLU A 701 -11.48 6.40 10.64
C GLU A 701 -10.44 5.66 11.51
N LYS A 702 -9.79 4.64 10.94
CA LYS A 702 -8.68 3.94 11.59
C LYS A 702 -7.51 4.89 11.89
N ALA A 703 -7.09 5.72 10.95
CA ALA A 703 -6.00 6.67 11.14
C ALA A 703 -6.31 7.73 12.22
N ASN A 704 -7.58 8.14 12.37
CA ASN A 704 -8.02 9.00 13.46
C ASN A 704 -7.87 8.28 14.81
N HIS A 705 -8.38 7.06 14.96
CA HIS A 705 -8.28 6.29 16.20
C HIS A 705 -6.85 5.81 16.57
N GLU A 706 -5.95 5.73 15.60
CA GLU A 706 -4.51 5.52 15.82
C GLU A 706 -3.77 6.83 16.15
N GLY A 707 -4.25 7.97 15.64
CA GLY A 707 -3.71 9.31 15.93
C GLY A 707 -4.22 9.92 17.24
N GLU A 708 -5.38 9.47 17.74
CA GLU A 708 -5.87 9.77 19.09
C GLU A 708 -4.83 9.31 20.11
N TYR A 709 -4.19 10.27 20.78
CA TYR A 709 -3.32 10.01 21.92
C TYR A 709 -4.19 9.49 23.08
N ARG A 710 -4.43 8.17 23.09
CA ARG A 710 -5.09 7.50 24.21
C ARG A 710 -4.34 7.88 25.48
N GLU A 711 -5.00 8.62 26.36
CA GLU A 711 -4.57 8.81 27.74
C GLU A 711 -4.56 7.45 28.43
N GLN A 712 -3.49 6.67 28.26
CA GLN A 712 -3.27 5.46 29.02
C GLN A 712 -3.21 5.87 30.49
N PRO A 713 -4.19 5.48 31.32
CA PRO A 713 -4.26 6.01 32.67
C PRO A 713 -3.01 5.54 33.42
N GLY A 714 -2.20 6.50 33.88
CA GLY A 714 -0.90 6.23 34.49
C GLY A 714 -0.99 5.15 35.58
N PRO A 715 0.00 4.24 35.71
CA PRO A 715 -0.16 2.94 36.37
C PRO A 715 -0.93 2.98 37.71
N LYS A 716 -2.23 2.65 37.66
CA LYS A 716 -3.10 2.71 38.84
C LYS A 716 -2.81 1.57 39.80
N ASN A 717 -2.88 1.87 41.09
CA ASN A 717 -2.73 0.89 42.14
C ASN A 717 -3.92 -0.08 42.16
N LEU A 718 -3.70 -1.31 41.69
CA LEU A 718 -4.74 -2.34 41.58
C LEU A 718 -5.42 -2.68 42.91
N LEU A 719 -4.78 -2.42 44.06
CA LEU A 719 -5.37 -2.66 45.37
C LEU A 719 -6.28 -1.50 45.83
N ASP A 720 -6.20 -0.31 45.24
CA ASP A 720 -7.17 0.77 45.45
C ASP A 720 -8.44 0.55 44.62
N LEU A 721 -8.32 -0.09 43.45
CA LEU A 721 -9.45 -0.44 42.56
C LEU A 721 -10.33 -1.59 43.09
N LEU A 722 -9.96 -2.22 44.21
CA LEU A 722 -10.68 -3.34 44.81
C LEU A 722 -11.50 -2.90 46.04
N PRO A 723 -12.62 -3.58 46.35
CA PRO A 723 -13.32 -3.38 47.61
C PRO A 723 -12.46 -3.78 48.82
N ASP A 724 -12.91 -3.38 50.00
CA ASP A 724 -12.17 -3.53 51.26
C ASP A 724 -12.00 -5.00 51.68
N GLU A 725 -12.97 -5.83 51.30
CA GLU A 725 -12.92 -7.29 51.24
C GLU A 725 -13.19 -7.73 49.80
N PHE A 726 -12.36 -8.62 49.25
CA PHE A 726 -12.37 -8.99 47.82
C PHE A 726 -11.94 -10.44 47.58
N THR A 727 -12.33 -11.01 46.45
CA THR A 727 -11.96 -12.38 46.03
C THR A 727 -10.85 -12.40 44.99
N LEU A 728 -10.29 -13.59 44.73
CA LEU A 728 -9.40 -13.83 43.59
C LEU A 728 -10.03 -13.41 42.25
N ASN A 729 -11.35 -13.59 42.07
CA ASN A 729 -12.06 -13.21 40.85
C ASN A 729 -12.16 -11.68 40.71
N ASP A 730 -12.40 -10.94 41.79
CA ASP A 730 -12.45 -9.47 41.75
C ASP A 730 -11.08 -8.89 41.37
N ALA A 731 -10.01 -9.47 41.92
CA ALA A 731 -8.63 -9.13 41.54
C ALA A 731 -8.31 -9.45 40.06
N MET A 732 -8.90 -10.51 39.49
CA MET A 732 -8.81 -10.79 38.05
C MET A 732 -9.60 -9.76 37.22
N GLN A 733 -10.80 -9.36 37.66
CA GLN A 733 -11.59 -8.32 36.99
C GLN A 733 -10.93 -6.93 37.04
N ALA A 734 -10.35 -6.55 38.18
CA ALA A 734 -9.61 -5.29 38.32
C ALA A 734 -8.38 -5.24 37.39
N ARG A 735 -7.71 -6.38 37.17
CA ARG A 735 -6.63 -6.52 36.17
C ARG A 735 -7.17 -6.41 34.74
N ALA A 736 -8.27 -7.08 34.42
CA ALA A 736 -8.90 -7.01 33.09
C ALA A 736 -9.29 -5.56 32.73
N LYS A 737 -9.90 -4.83 33.67
CA LYS A 737 -10.28 -3.41 33.54
C LYS A 737 -9.08 -2.45 33.40
N GLN A 738 -7.84 -2.93 33.51
CA GLN A 738 -6.60 -2.18 33.30
C GLN A 738 -5.73 -2.77 32.17
N GLY A 739 -6.30 -3.61 31.30
CA GLY A 739 -5.59 -4.23 30.17
C GLY A 739 -4.55 -5.29 30.56
N LEU A 740 -4.52 -5.71 31.83
CA LEU A 740 -3.51 -6.64 32.35
C LEU A 740 -3.97 -8.09 32.23
N GLN A 741 -3.07 -8.96 31.78
CA GLN A 741 -3.31 -10.41 31.66
C GLN A 741 -3.95 -11.02 32.92
N THR A 742 -5.02 -11.77 32.72
CA THR A 742 -5.97 -12.25 33.74
C THR A 742 -5.67 -13.66 34.27
N ASP A 743 -4.57 -14.28 33.84
CA ASP A 743 -4.13 -15.62 34.29
C ASP A 743 -4.23 -15.78 35.83
N LYS A 744 -4.97 -16.80 36.26
CA LYS A 744 -5.17 -17.16 37.68
C LYS A 744 -3.85 -17.32 38.42
N ARG A 745 -2.80 -17.88 37.80
CA ARG A 745 -1.47 -18.06 38.41
C ARG A 745 -0.76 -16.72 38.63
N LYS A 746 -0.82 -15.80 37.66
CA LYS A 746 -0.30 -14.42 37.81
C LYS A 746 -1.09 -13.61 38.84
N CYS A 747 -2.42 -13.73 38.87
CA CYS A 747 -3.25 -13.04 39.84
C CYS A 747 -3.03 -13.55 41.28
N ALA A 748 -2.99 -14.87 41.48
CA ALA A 748 -2.68 -15.46 42.79
C ALA A 748 -1.27 -15.05 43.29
N ARG A 749 -0.27 -15.02 42.41
CA ARG A 749 1.09 -14.56 42.74
C ARG A 749 1.14 -13.08 43.17
N MET A 750 0.31 -12.23 42.55
CA MET A 750 0.16 -10.81 42.92
C MET A 750 -0.45 -10.67 44.33
N ILE A 751 -1.57 -11.37 44.61
CA ILE A 751 -2.22 -11.31 45.93
C ILE A 751 -1.30 -11.90 47.01
N HIS A 752 -0.63 -13.02 46.75
CA HIS A 752 0.36 -13.60 47.67
C HIS A 752 1.48 -12.59 48.02
N GLN A 753 1.92 -11.77 47.07
CA GLN A 753 2.89 -10.71 47.34
C GLN A 753 2.29 -9.58 48.20
N TRP A 754 1.02 -9.21 48.02
CA TRP A 754 0.35 -8.25 48.90
C TRP A 754 0.15 -8.76 50.33
N VAL A 755 -0.17 -10.06 50.49
CA VAL A 755 -0.25 -10.74 51.79
C VAL A 755 1.12 -10.79 52.46
N PHE A 756 2.17 -11.21 51.75
CA PHE A 756 3.55 -11.22 52.26
C PHE A 756 4.04 -9.83 52.69
N ARG A 757 3.70 -8.76 51.95
CA ARG A 757 4.01 -7.36 52.32
C ARG A 757 3.13 -6.80 53.44
N LYS A 758 2.14 -7.58 53.93
CA LYS A 758 1.12 -7.21 54.92
C LYS A 758 0.23 -6.04 54.50
N TYR A 759 -0.03 -5.85 53.21
CA TYR A 759 -1.04 -4.92 52.69
C TYR A 759 -2.44 -5.53 52.66
N VAL A 760 -2.50 -6.86 52.64
CA VAL A 760 -3.71 -7.67 52.57
C VAL A 760 -3.61 -8.78 53.61
N LEU A 761 -4.73 -9.17 54.19
CA LEU A 761 -4.90 -10.35 55.02
C LEU A 761 -5.72 -11.38 54.25
N GLN A 762 -5.40 -12.66 54.38
CA GLN A 762 -6.20 -13.75 53.82
C GLN A 762 -7.25 -14.19 54.84
N ILE A 763 -8.50 -14.35 54.40
CA ILE A 763 -9.62 -14.83 55.24
C ILE A 763 -9.96 -16.29 54.91
N THR A 764 -9.98 -16.64 53.63
CA THR A 764 -10.15 -18.03 53.14
C THR A 764 -9.22 -18.30 51.96
N ASP A 765 -9.24 -19.50 51.38
CA ASP A 765 -8.42 -19.86 50.22
C ASP A 765 -8.57 -18.89 49.02
N TYR A 766 -9.73 -18.24 48.89
CA TYR A 766 -10.04 -17.34 47.77
C TYR A 766 -10.56 -15.95 48.15
N SER A 767 -10.62 -15.61 49.45
CA SER A 767 -11.07 -14.28 49.94
C SER A 767 -10.04 -13.57 50.83
N TYR A 768 -9.99 -12.25 50.68
CA TYR A 768 -8.92 -11.39 51.17
C TYR A 768 -9.47 -10.03 51.65
N LYS A 769 -8.75 -9.35 52.53
CA LYS A 769 -9.13 -8.06 53.14
C LYS A 769 -7.97 -7.08 53.19
N LYS A 770 -8.20 -5.79 52.89
CA LYS A 770 -7.17 -4.75 53.04
C LYS A 770 -6.78 -4.59 54.51
N SER A 771 -5.49 -4.63 54.81
CA SER A 771 -4.99 -4.48 56.19
C SER A 771 -5.05 -3.03 56.66
N ASP A 772 -5.10 -2.81 57.98
CA ASP A 772 -5.13 -1.45 58.52
C ASP A 772 -3.83 -0.69 58.21
N LYS A 773 -2.68 -1.38 58.20
CA LYS A 773 -1.40 -0.87 57.67
C LYS A 773 -1.50 -0.31 56.24
N TYR A 774 -2.37 -0.88 55.39
CA TYR A 774 -2.61 -0.35 54.05
C TYR A 774 -3.53 0.88 54.11
N LYS A 775 -4.63 0.79 54.87
CA LYS A 775 -5.63 1.87 55.03
C LYS A 775 -5.05 3.13 55.67
N GLU A 776 -4.13 3.00 56.62
CA GLU A 776 -3.37 4.10 57.21
C GLU A 776 -2.45 4.76 56.19
N LYS A 777 -1.79 3.95 55.34
CA LYS A 777 -0.90 4.46 54.29
C LYS A 777 -1.65 5.24 53.20
N CYS A 778 -2.92 4.93 52.95
CA CYS A 778 -3.78 5.62 51.98
C CYS A 778 -4.54 6.83 52.55
N LYS A 779 -4.26 7.24 53.81
CA LYS A 779 -4.81 8.47 54.42
C LYS A 779 -3.83 9.66 54.42
N ASN A 780 -2.61 9.43 53.92
CA ASN A 780 -1.54 10.41 53.72
C ASN A 780 -1.11 10.41 52.24
#